data_AF-A0A0U3S6H7-F1
#
_entry.id   AF-A0A0U3S6H7-F1
#
_cell.length_a   1.000
_cell.length_b   1.000
_cell.length_c   1.000
_cell.angle_alpha   90.00
_cell.angle_beta   90.00
_cell.angle_gamma   90.00
#
_symmetry.space_group_name_H-M   'P 1'
#
loop_
_entity.id
_entity.type
_entity.pdbx_description
1 polymer ?
#
loop_
_entity_poly.entity_id
_entity_poly.type
_entity_poly.pdbx_seq_one_letter_code
_entity_poly.pdbx_strand_id
1 'polypeptide(L)'
;MRDIILHGDVYACLDQLEDNSIAVAITSPPYWKQRDYGFDGQIGQENTPEEYIGRLVVVFSKLRQKMREDGVFFLNVGDKYLHRRYGKSHLLQIPYRLAYHMIKDGWYLEDVIIWYKPNHMPSSVKDRFTNTYEPVFVFAKSKNNIYKKDSNNVVKIPLQQTPWRHTAVFPEKLVEEMLNRINLNDGDLILDPFAGTGTVAVVVKKIRSGLVPKRIFSIMIEKGDHFIDIIKKRVGITDIKKVGDVPYEWKPVQEKKLPKDIEPKEILTDKHGEVFIADTSDEFLSALKGITTEKFKDFHREDALYFFGVKNWTILDLYYIHSIYYEGYVLRNMLVVSNGKKWYPIFMFAKDSTRTEYKFYLDRVRIRSKTKENRNWWNEDFIGAKVRDISGKKTKEGRIVKIIERYKDGFPKIVVVKWDGYASIEFVLHPEEDEFIMEGLIFKCPICGHKLEEPYDPAGKNICPSCGNALWTNIKTVPTIEEPKEITEVIVKLENINYNVGEVIKIEEFEEIRKKTKSKFIELERINWGASPGARKLMLGEYFTKMRLYRVDQPTIAQYLTILRKHKGLSIQDIINKLPKSYKHTVGHWFRKDFGGSVPIPEDIPLLKEIFGVENNLLNVLERTALKFQTVKTSIKGKNPGDFIEELTDIDLIHYLKKLYIPPQKYTKLIMLKERG
;
A
#
# COMPACT_ATOMS: atom_id res chain seq x y z
N MET A 1 38.59 15.67 -22.25
CA MET A 1 37.58 15.10 -21.34
C MET A 1 37.02 13.83 -21.97
N ARG A 2 36.79 12.80 -21.17
CA ARG A 2 36.24 11.49 -21.57
C ARG A 2 35.31 11.00 -20.44
N ASP A 3 34.45 10.03 -20.73
CA ASP A 3 33.63 9.41 -19.69
C ASP A 3 34.52 8.63 -18.71
N ILE A 4 34.27 8.74 -17.41
CA ILE A 4 35.08 8.12 -16.34
C ILE A 4 34.19 7.55 -15.23
N ILE A 5 34.64 6.44 -14.64
CA ILE A 5 34.07 5.86 -13.43
C ILE A 5 35.04 6.11 -12.26
N LEU A 6 34.54 6.73 -11.19
CA LEU A 6 35.22 6.78 -9.90
C LEU A 6 34.67 5.66 -9.02
N HIS A 7 35.51 4.69 -8.71
CA HIS A 7 35.13 3.50 -7.95
C HIS A 7 35.53 3.66 -6.47
N GLY A 8 34.56 3.95 -5.61
CA GLY A 8 34.78 4.20 -4.18
C GLY A 8 33.60 4.90 -3.50
N ASP A 9 33.73 5.23 -2.21
CA ASP A 9 32.73 6.01 -1.48
C ASP A 9 32.43 7.37 -2.13
N VAL A 10 31.16 7.77 -2.13
CA VAL A 10 30.69 8.99 -2.78
C VAL A 10 31.43 10.24 -2.29
N TYR A 11 31.66 10.35 -0.98
CA TYR A 11 32.30 11.53 -0.41
C TYR A 11 33.78 11.59 -0.81
N ALA A 12 34.48 10.46 -0.77
CA ALA A 12 35.88 10.35 -1.20
C ALA A 12 36.05 10.65 -2.71
N CYS A 13 35.15 10.11 -3.53
CA CYS A 13 35.17 10.32 -4.97
C CYS A 13 34.90 11.78 -5.35
N LEU A 14 34.01 12.47 -4.63
CA LEU A 14 33.77 13.90 -4.84
C LEU A 14 35.04 14.74 -4.58
N ASP A 15 35.95 14.35 -3.67
CA ASP A 15 37.25 15.06 -3.47
C ASP A 15 38.15 15.02 -4.69
N GLN A 16 37.99 14.01 -5.54
CA GLN A 16 38.81 13.85 -6.74
C GLN A 16 38.37 14.77 -7.89
N LEU A 17 37.27 15.50 -7.71
CA LEU A 17 36.72 16.42 -8.69
C LEU A 17 37.19 17.85 -8.40
N GLU A 18 37.50 18.58 -9.47
CA GLU A 18 37.77 20.01 -9.41
C GLU A 18 36.50 20.77 -8.97
N ASP A 19 36.69 21.80 -8.13
CA ASP A 19 35.58 22.68 -7.74
C ASP A 19 35.05 23.44 -8.96
N ASN A 20 33.75 23.76 -8.95
CA ASN A 20 33.10 24.50 -10.04
C ASN A 20 33.24 23.86 -11.44
N SER A 21 33.37 22.54 -11.53
CA SER A 21 33.57 21.83 -12.81
C SER A 21 32.31 21.14 -13.35
N ILE A 22 31.35 20.79 -12.47
CA ILE A 22 30.18 19.99 -12.84
C ILE A 22 29.02 20.87 -13.29
N ALA A 23 28.52 20.66 -14.51
CA ALA A 23 27.40 21.42 -15.06
C ALA A 23 26.05 20.88 -14.55
N VAL A 24 25.89 19.55 -14.57
CA VAL A 24 24.66 18.90 -14.13
C VAL A 24 25.00 17.71 -13.25
N ALA A 25 24.31 17.58 -12.12
CA ALA A 25 24.28 16.32 -11.36
C ALA A 25 22.88 15.69 -11.47
N ILE A 26 22.80 14.38 -11.66
CA ILE A 26 21.54 13.63 -11.69
C ILE A 26 21.73 12.38 -10.85
N THR A 27 20.86 12.14 -9.87
CA THR A 27 21.02 10.95 -9.03
C THR A 27 19.76 10.48 -8.33
N SER A 28 19.85 9.25 -7.80
CA SER A 28 18.92 8.67 -6.84
C SER A 28 19.73 7.94 -5.76
N PRO A 29 19.93 8.53 -4.58
CA PRO A 29 20.71 7.89 -3.53
C PRO A 29 20.00 6.61 -3.03
N PRO A 30 20.71 5.74 -2.30
CA PRO A 30 20.08 4.64 -1.56
C PRO A 30 18.96 5.14 -0.63
N TYR A 31 17.71 4.73 -0.86
CA TYR A 31 16.59 5.15 -0.01
C TYR A 31 16.67 4.49 1.37
N TRP A 32 16.35 5.26 2.41
CA TRP A 32 16.42 4.83 3.81
C TRP A 32 15.66 3.52 4.07
N LYS A 33 16.39 2.51 4.60
CA LYS A 33 15.91 1.16 4.94
C LYS A 33 15.14 0.48 3.80
N GLN A 34 15.48 0.80 2.55
CA GLN A 34 14.83 0.20 1.38
C GLN A 34 15.58 -1.01 0.85
N ARG A 35 16.92 -0.95 0.78
CA ARG A 35 17.78 -2.04 0.34
C ARG A 35 19.06 -2.05 1.16
N ASP A 36 19.58 -3.25 1.38
CA ASP A 36 20.90 -3.50 1.94
C ASP A 36 21.80 -3.97 0.78
N TYR A 37 22.88 -3.24 0.53
CA TYR A 37 23.86 -3.52 -0.51
C TYR A 37 25.06 -4.34 0.00
N GLY A 38 25.05 -4.76 1.27
CA GLY A 38 25.96 -5.77 1.81
C GLY A 38 27.36 -5.29 2.15
N PHE A 39 27.55 -3.98 2.40
CA PHE A 39 28.83 -3.44 2.84
C PHE A 39 28.68 -2.43 3.99
N ASP A 40 29.72 -2.34 4.81
CA ASP A 40 29.76 -1.49 5.99
C ASP A 40 29.79 -0.01 5.62
N GLY A 41 29.10 0.80 6.44
CA GLY A 41 29.02 2.24 6.24
C GLY A 41 28.18 2.67 5.03
N GLN A 42 27.40 1.79 4.40
CA GLN A 42 26.50 2.17 3.30
C GLN A 42 25.50 3.25 3.72
N ILE A 43 25.22 4.18 2.81
CA ILE A 43 24.15 5.17 2.98
C ILE A 43 22.79 4.45 2.83
N GLY A 44 21.81 4.86 3.63
CA GLY A 44 20.46 4.29 3.62
C GLY A 44 20.24 3.23 4.70
N GLN A 45 21.24 2.94 5.54
CA GLN A 45 21.14 1.99 6.66
C GLN A 45 21.27 2.63 8.05
N GLU A 46 21.26 3.96 8.11
CA GLU A 46 21.26 4.74 9.35
C GLU A 46 20.08 4.35 10.27
N ASN A 47 20.24 4.53 11.59
CA ASN A 47 19.26 4.06 12.57
C ASN A 47 17.97 4.88 12.52
N THR A 48 18.10 6.17 12.21
CA THR A 48 16.98 7.11 12.16
C THR A 48 16.91 7.83 10.82
N PRO A 49 15.71 8.30 10.40
CA PRO A 49 15.58 9.16 9.23
C PRO A 49 16.41 10.45 9.35
N GLU A 50 16.54 11.02 10.55
CA GLU A 50 17.29 12.25 10.81
C GLU A 50 18.79 12.05 10.55
N GLU A 51 19.33 10.90 10.94
CA GLU A 51 20.71 10.50 10.64
C GLU A 51 20.94 10.39 9.14
N TYR A 52 20.05 9.67 8.43
CA TYR A 52 20.13 9.52 6.97
C TYR A 52 20.08 10.85 6.23
N ILE A 53 19.14 11.73 6.60
CA ILE A 53 19.01 13.06 6.00
C ILE A 53 20.28 13.87 6.28
N GLY A 54 20.78 13.86 7.53
CA GLY A 54 21.99 14.59 7.90
C GLY A 54 23.22 14.17 7.11
N ARG A 55 23.37 12.86 6.89
CA ARG A 55 24.45 12.31 6.07
C ARG A 55 24.35 12.74 4.61
N LEU A 56 23.16 12.69 4.01
CA LEU A 56 22.95 13.16 2.64
C LEU A 56 23.17 14.66 2.49
N VAL A 57 22.78 15.47 3.47
CA VAL A 57 23.05 16.92 3.46
C VAL A 57 24.55 17.17 3.39
N VAL A 58 25.37 16.46 4.18
CA VAL A 58 26.85 16.60 4.12
C VAL A 58 27.42 16.18 2.76
N VAL A 59 26.97 15.05 2.20
CA VAL A 59 27.39 14.59 0.86
C VAL A 59 27.00 15.62 -0.20
N PHE A 60 25.78 16.15 -0.16
CA PHE A 60 25.31 17.10 -1.15
C PHE A 60 25.87 18.52 -0.92
N SER A 61 26.27 18.89 0.29
CA SER A 61 27.03 20.12 0.54
C SER A 61 28.37 20.08 -0.22
N LYS A 62 29.05 18.93 -0.18
CA LYS A 62 30.27 18.69 -0.95
C LYS A 62 30.01 18.69 -2.45
N LEU A 63 28.94 18.03 -2.91
CA LEU A 63 28.51 18.10 -4.32
C LEU A 63 28.33 19.55 -4.78
N ARG A 64 27.68 20.41 -3.97
CA ARG A 64 27.45 21.82 -4.29
C ARG A 64 28.75 22.59 -4.56
N GLN A 65 29.85 22.25 -3.88
CA GLN A 65 31.16 22.84 -4.12
C GLN A 65 31.71 22.47 -5.51
N LYS A 66 31.47 21.23 -5.95
CA LYS A 66 31.90 20.69 -7.25
C LYS A 66 31.05 21.19 -8.41
N MET A 67 29.80 21.56 -8.16
CA MET A 67 28.93 22.19 -9.15
C MET A 67 29.47 23.55 -9.59
N ARG A 68 29.39 23.84 -10.89
CA ARG A 68 29.51 25.18 -11.47
C ARG A 68 28.52 26.15 -10.81
N GLU A 69 28.84 27.44 -10.87
CA GLU A 69 27.98 28.49 -10.32
C GLU A 69 26.57 28.51 -10.93
N ASP A 70 26.47 28.17 -12.22
CA ASP A 70 25.22 28.05 -12.96
C ASP A 70 24.67 26.61 -13.00
N GLY A 71 25.28 25.68 -12.26
CA GLY A 71 24.99 24.26 -12.34
C GLY A 71 23.69 23.83 -11.64
N VAL A 72 23.12 22.72 -12.14
CA VAL A 72 21.82 22.18 -11.69
C VAL A 72 21.95 20.74 -11.19
N PHE A 73 21.26 20.40 -10.10
CA PHE A 73 21.23 19.09 -9.49
C PHE A 73 19.81 18.52 -9.45
N PHE A 74 19.58 17.41 -10.16
CA PHE A 74 18.34 16.62 -10.09
C PHE A 74 18.49 15.49 -9.06
N LEU A 75 17.65 15.53 -8.03
CA LEU A 75 17.63 14.54 -6.96
C LEU A 75 16.29 13.80 -6.94
N ASN A 76 16.29 12.53 -7.30
CA ASN A 76 15.14 11.64 -7.10
C ASN A 76 15.28 10.91 -5.76
N VAL A 77 14.32 11.06 -4.86
CA VAL A 77 14.33 10.33 -3.58
C VAL A 77 12.92 9.92 -3.19
N GLY A 78 12.74 8.63 -2.93
CA GLY A 78 11.46 8.05 -2.54
C GLY A 78 11.25 8.12 -1.03
N ASP A 79 9.98 8.21 -0.64
CA ASP A 79 9.60 8.21 0.78
C ASP A 79 9.45 6.80 1.35
N LYS A 80 9.40 6.71 2.68
CA LYS A 80 9.28 5.47 3.42
C LYS A 80 8.15 5.55 4.43
N TYR A 81 7.48 4.42 4.62
CA TYR A 81 6.54 4.24 5.70
C TYR A 81 7.21 3.58 6.90
N LEU A 82 7.11 4.23 8.06
CA LEU A 82 7.50 3.64 9.33
C LEU A 82 6.42 2.66 9.77
N HIS A 83 6.72 1.36 9.77
CA HIS A 83 5.79 0.33 10.25
C HIS A 83 5.69 0.35 11.78
N ARG A 84 4.46 0.21 12.29
CA ARG A 84 4.16 0.11 13.72
C ARG A 84 3.53 -1.23 14.06
N ARG A 85 3.73 -1.69 15.31
CA ARG A 85 3.24 -2.99 15.80
C ARG A 85 1.70 -3.15 15.76
N TYR A 86 0.94 -2.06 15.70
CA TYR A 86 -0.53 -2.04 15.76
C TYR A 86 -1.20 -1.37 14.55
N GLY A 87 -0.65 -1.57 13.35
CA GLY A 87 -1.42 -1.39 12.10
C GLY A 87 -1.36 -0.03 11.41
N LYS A 88 -0.89 1.04 12.06
CA LYS A 88 -0.79 2.35 11.40
C LYS A 88 0.64 2.72 11.01
N SER A 89 1.05 2.41 9.77
CA SER A 89 2.30 2.95 9.24
C SER A 89 2.23 4.47 8.98
N HIS A 90 3.28 5.19 9.32
CA HIS A 90 3.37 6.64 9.13
C HIS A 90 4.27 6.98 7.93
N LEU A 91 3.79 7.83 7.02
CA LEU A 91 4.58 8.38 5.92
C LEU A 91 5.56 9.44 6.47
N LEU A 92 6.86 9.24 6.26
CA LEU A 92 7.91 9.99 6.97
C LEU A 92 8.26 11.35 6.37
N GLN A 93 7.84 11.63 5.13
CA GLN A 93 8.18 12.84 4.37
C GLN A 93 9.70 13.06 4.23
N ILE A 94 10.48 11.98 4.15
CA ILE A 94 11.94 12.04 4.01
C ILE A 94 12.36 12.93 2.82
N PRO A 95 11.75 12.82 1.63
CA PRO A 95 12.11 13.66 0.47
C PRO A 95 12.04 15.16 0.77
N TYR A 96 10.95 15.60 1.40
CA TYR A 96 10.69 17.02 1.65
C TYR A 96 11.46 17.56 2.85
N ARG A 97 11.72 16.72 3.86
CA ARG A 97 12.63 17.03 4.97
C ARG A 97 14.06 17.21 4.47
N LEU A 98 14.54 16.30 3.61
CA LEU A 98 15.84 16.45 2.96
C LEU A 98 15.93 17.75 2.15
N ALA A 99 14.93 18.03 1.33
CA ALA A 99 14.91 19.26 0.53
C ALA A 99 14.93 20.53 1.40
N TYR A 100 14.16 20.56 2.50
CA TYR A 100 14.21 21.66 3.47
C TYR A 100 15.62 21.88 4.03
N HIS A 101 16.29 20.82 4.47
CA HIS A 101 17.64 20.91 5.03
C HIS A 101 18.70 21.26 3.98
N MET A 102 18.57 20.78 2.75
CA MET A 102 19.44 21.20 1.64
C MET A 102 19.28 22.69 1.32
N ILE A 103 18.06 23.24 1.34
CA ILE A 103 17.85 24.69 1.18
C ILE A 103 18.53 25.46 2.31
N LYS A 104 18.42 24.97 3.55
CA LYS A 104 19.12 25.57 4.71
C LYS A 104 20.64 25.50 4.60
N ASP A 105 21.18 24.48 3.94
CA ASP A 105 22.61 24.33 3.64
C ASP A 105 23.09 25.25 2.48
N GLY A 106 22.17 25.94 1.80
CA GLY A 106 22.49 26.94 0.77
C GLY A 106 22.20 26.51 -0.67
N TRP A 107 21.44 25.43 -0.88
CA TRP A 107 20.88 25.12 -2.20
C TRP A 107 19.68 26.00 -2.53
N TYR A 108 19.51 26.35 -3.80
CA TYR A 108 18.26 26.92 -4.32
C TYR A 108 17.39 25.81 -4.87
N LEU A 109 16.14 25.68 -4.40
CA LEU A 109 15.16 24.76 -4.99
C LEU A 109 14.42 25.49 -6.11
N GLU A 110 14.67 25.10 -7.36
CA GLU A 110 14.07 25.71 -8.55
C GLU A 110 12.72 25.08 -8.92
N ASP A 111 12.56 23.78 -8.69
CA ASP A 111 11.34 23.04 -9.05
C ASP A 111 11.23 21.70 -8.30
N VAL A 112 10.01 21.16 -8.26
CA VAL A 112 9.72 19.79 -7.81
C VAL A 112 8.89 19.12 -8.89
N ILE A 113 9.55 18.28 -9.68
CA ILE A 113 8.94 17.51 -10.76
C ILE A 113 8.30 16.26 -10.16
N ILE A 114 7.04 16.00 -10.47
CA ILE A 114 6.36 14.77 -10.07
C ILE A 114 6.49 13.74 -11.19
N TRP A 115 7.24 12.68 -10.94
CA TRP A 115 7.29 11.52 -11.80
C TRP A 115 6.14 10.55 -11.47
N TYR A 116 5.10 10.55 -12.29
CA TYR A 116 4.00 9.60 -12.21
C TYR A 116 4.28 8.30 -12.98
N LYS A 117 4.05 7.15 -12.33
CA LYS A 117 4.31 5.79 -12.82
C LYS A 117 2.99 5.10 -13.21
N PRO A 118 2.55 5.17 -14.48
CA PRO A 118 1.27 4.58 -14.91
C PRO A 118 1.21 3.05 -14.79
N ASN A 119 2.37 2.38 -14.80
CA ASN A 119 2.51 0.92 -14.65
C ASN A 119 3.05 0.53 -13.26
N HIS A 120 2.73 1.29 -12.22
CA HIS A 120 3.14 0.99 -10.85
C HIS A 120 2.66 -0.41 -10.41
N MET A 121 3.39 -0.99 -9.46
CA MET A 121 3.04 -2.29 -8.89
C MET A 121 1.76 -2.17 -8.04
N PRO A 122 0.77 -3.06 -8.22
CA PRO A 122 -0.42 -3.06 -7.38
C PRO A 122 -0.07 -3.25 -5.90
N SER A 123 -0.68 -2.44 -5.04
CA SER A 123 -0.57 -2.59 -3.59
C SER A 123 -1.74 -3.42 -3.04
N SER A 124 -1.45 -4.35 -2.12
CA SER A 124 -2.46 -5.09 -1.35
C SER A 124 -2.94 -4.33 -0.11
N VAL A 125 -2.32 -3.20 0.21
CA VAL A 125 -2.68 -2.37 1.36
C VAL A 125 -4.06 -1.76 1.14
N LYS A 126 -4.94 -1.87 2.14
CA LYS A 126 -6.35 -1.46 2.05
C LYS A 126 -6.69 -0.17 2.79
N ASP A 127 -5.78 0.31 3.63
CA ASP A 127 -6.01 1.44 4.53
C ASP A 127 -5.42 2.75 3.98
N ARG A 128 -4.85 2.76 2.77
CA ARG A 128 -4.21 3.92 2.14
C ARG A 128 -4.20 3.79 0.61
N PHE A 129 -3.92 4.88 -0.09
CA PHE A 129 -3.72 4.89 -1.55
C PHE A 129 -2.44 4.16 -1.97
N THR A 130 -2.43 3.63 -3.19
CA THR A 130 -1.23 3.01 -3.77
C THR A 130 -0.19 4.07 -4.09
N ASN A 131 1.09 3.81 -3.80
CA ASN A 131 2.16 4.74 -4.14
C ASN A 131 2.49 4.68 -5.64
N THR A 132 2.25 5.78 -6.35
CA THR A 132 2.28 5.82 -7.82
C THR A 132 3.14 6.93 -8.39
N TYR A 133 3.62 7.87 -7.59
CA TYR A 133 4.58 8.88 -8.03
C TYR A 133 5.88 8.84 -7.20
N GLU A 134 6.88 9.58 -7.66
CA GLU A 134 8.09 9.98 -6.92
C GLU A 134 8.42 11.45 -7.24
N PRO A 135 8.90 12.24 -6.27
CA PRO A 135 9.39 13.59 -6.53
C PRO A 135 10.83 13.59 -7.02
N VAL A 136 11.10 14.41 -8.03
CA VAL A 136 12.44 14.79 -8.47
C VAL A 136 12.63 16.27 -8.14
N PHE A 137 13.51 16.54 -7.18
CA PHE A 137 13.87 17.92 -6.82
C PHE A 137 14.89 18.48 -7.80
N VAL A 138 14.69 19.72 -8.21
CA VAL A 138 15.63 20.46 -9.05
C VAL A 138 16.30 21.52 -8.19
N PHE A 139 17.53 21.26 -7.79
CA PHE A 139 18.34 22.20 -7.05
C PHE A 139 19.32 22.94 -7.97
N ALA A 140 19.72 24.15 -7.58
CA ALA A 140 20.76 24.91 -8.23
C ALA A 140 21.73 25.50 -7.20
N LYS A 141 22.98 25.72 -7.63
CA LYS A 141 23.99 26.37 -6.79
C LYS A 141 23.69 27.86 -6.60
N SER A 142 23.16 28.51 -7.64
CA SER A 142 22.75 29.91 -7.64
C SER A 142 21.42 30.11 -8.39
N LYS A 143 20.80 31.29 -8.23
CA LYS A 143 19.57 31.66 -8.96
C LYS A 143 19.78 31.86 -10.47
N ASN A 144 21.01 32.14 -10.89
CA ASN A 144 21.36 32.29 -12.30
C ASN A 144 21.96 30.97 -12.79
N ASN A 145 21.10 30.08 -13.27
CA ASN A 145 21.46 28.71 -13.61
C ASN A 145 20.93 28.29 -14.98
N ILE A 146 21.44 27.15 -15.46
CA ILE A 146 21.14 26.60 -16.79
C ILE A 146 19.80 25.85 -16.87
N TYR A 147 18.95 25.89 -15.84
CA TYR A 147 17.64 25.24 -15.84
C TYR A 147 16.63 26.01 -16.70
N LYS A 148 16.05 25.32 -17.68
CA LYS A 148 14.88 25.79 -18.43
C LYS A 148 13.64 25.51 -17.60
N LYS A 149 13.08 26.57 -17.01
CA LYS A 149 11.78 26.49 -16.33
C LYS A 149 10.71 26.10 -17.33
N ASP A 150 10.25 24.86 -17.24
CA ASP A 150 9.07 24.39 -17.95
C ASP A 150 7.82 24.73 -17.13
N SER A 151 6.74 25.05 -17.82
CA SER A 151 5.43 25.20 -17.20
C SER A 151 4.83 23.87 -16.72
N ASN A 152 5.32 22.74 -17.24
CA ASN A 152 4.89 21.41 -16.82
C ASN A 152 5.88 20.78 -15.84
N ASN A 153 5.44 20.58 -14.60
CA ASN A 153 6.22 19.90 -13.56
C ASN A 153 5.65 18.52 -13.18
N VAL A 154 4.86 17.92 -14.09
CA VAL A 154 4.37 16.55 -13.96
C VAL A 154 4.76 15.73 -15.19
N VAL A 155 5.51 14.64 -14.97
CA VAL A 155 6.01 13.77 -16.03
C VAL A 155 5.43 12.36 -15.89
N LYS A 156 4.77 11.88 -16.95
CA LYS A 156 4.15 10.54 -16.97
C LYS A 156 5.08 9.56 -17.67
N ILE A 157 5.88 8.82 -16.90
CA ILE A 157 6.92 7.92 -17.44
C ILE A 157 6.74 6.54 -16.79
N PRO A 158 6.57 5.46 -17.58
CA PRO A 158 6.47 4.12 -17.02
C PRO A 158 7.80 3.65 -16.42
N LEU A 159 7.73 2.78 -15.42
CA LEU A 159 8.86 2.02 -14.92
C LEU A 159 9.48 1.19 -16.06
N GLN A 160 10.82 1.19 -16.12
CA GLN A 160 11.62 0.43 -17.07
C GLN A 160 12.06 -0.90 -16.44
N GLN A 161 11.83 -2.01 -17.14
CA GLN A 161 12.34 -3.32 -16.70
C GLN A 161 13.83 -3.44 -16.98
N THR A 162 14.56 -4.13 -16.10
CA THR A 162 15.99 -4.38 -16.28
C THR A 162 16.32 -5.85 -16.03
N PRO A 163 17.37 -6.39 -16.67
CA PRO A 163 17.77 -7.79 -16.51
C PRO A 163 18.60 -8.04 -15.24
N TRP A 164 19.01 -6.99 -14.52
CA TRP A 164 19.93 -7.09 -13.38
C TRP A 164 19.18 -7.21 -12.06
N ARG A 165 19.71 -8.00 -11.12
CA ARG A 165 19.08 -8.24 -9.81
C ARG A 165 19.34 -7.08 -8.85
N HIS A 166 18.39 -6.83 -7.95
CA HIS A 166 18.50 -5.86 -6.85
C HIS A 166 18.78 -4.40 -7.25
N THR A 167 18.55 -4.04 -8.52
CA THR A 167 18.81 -2.68 -9.00
C THR A 167 17.58 -1.79 -8.83
N ALA A 168 17.76 -0.60 -8.25
CA ALA A 168 16.74 0.45 -8.19
C ALA A 168 17.02 1.49 -9.28
N VAL A 169 16.64 1.19 -10.52
CA VAL A 169 16.97 2.00 -11.69
C VAL A 169 15.79 2.90 -12.04
N PHE A 170 15.97 4.23 -12.01
CA PHE A 170 15.02 5.13 -12.66
C PHE A 170 15.13 5.01 -14.19
N PRO A 171 14.04 5.15 -14.96
CA PRO A 171 14.03 4.96 -16.41
C PRO A 171 14.99 5.91 -17.14
N GLU A 172 15.59 5.44 -18.24
CA GLU A 172 16.42 6.28 -19.13
C GLU A 172 15.63 7.50 -19.63
N LYS A 173 14.34 7.32 -19.94
CA LYS A 173 13.45 8.40 -20.37
C LYS A 173 13.29 9.51 -19.32
N LEU A 174 13.40 9.19 -18.03
CA LEU A 174 13.32 10.19 -16.97
C LEU A 174 14.59 11.07 -16.97
N VAL A 175 15.76 10.50 -17.22
CA VAL A 175 17.01 11.26 -17.37
C VAL A 175 16.99 12.11 -18.64
N GLU A 176 16.50 11.56 -19.74
CA GLU A 176 16.31 12.31 -20.99
C GLU A 176 15.45 13.55 -20.74
N GLU A 177 14.35 13.39 -20.00
CA GLU A 177 13.47 14.50 -19.59
C GLU A 177 14.18 15.54 -18.71
N MET A 178 14.98 15.10 -17.73
CA MET A 178 15.79 16.02 -16.89
C MET A 178 16.79 16.82 -17.72
N LEU A 179 17.54 16.17 -18.62
CA LEU A 179 18.54 16.83 -19.47
C LEU A 179 17.90 17.74 -20.53
N ASN A 180 16.70 17.40 -21.02
CA ASN A 180 15.93 18.27 -21.91
C ASN A 180 15.53 19.60 -21.25
N ARG A 181 15.51 19.66 -19.91
CA ARG A 181 15.28 20.88 -19.13
C ARG A 181 16.55 21.66 -18.84
N ILE A 182 17.68 21.32 -19.47
CA ILE A 182 18.96 22.03 -19.29
C ILE A 182 19.45 22.66 -20.60
N ASN A 183 19.99 23.87 -20.52
CA ASN A 183 20.71 24.53 -21.61
C ASN A 183 22.14 23.97 -21.70
N LEU A 184 22.27 22.76 -22.28
CA LEU A 184 23.54 22.05 -22.39
C LEU A 184 24.47 22.65 -23.46
N ASN A 185 25.73 22.81 -23.09
CA ASN A 185 26.84 23.26 -23.92
C ASN A 185 27.85 22.15 -24.17
N ASP A 186 28.61 22.28 -25.25
CA ASP A 186 29.74 21.39 -25.49
C ASP A 186 30.79 21.57 -24.39
N GLY A 187 31.32 20.44 -23.91
CA GLY A 187 32.24 20.39 -22.79
C GLY A 187 31.57 20.21 -21.42
N ASP A 188 30.23 20.32 -21.32
CA ASP A 188 29.55 20.13 -20.03
C ASP A 188 29.81 18.73 -19.44
N LEU A 189 30.04 18.70 -18.12
CA LEU A 189 30.23 17.49 -17.32
C LEU A 189 28.95 17.14 -16.57
N ILE A 190 28.48 15.91 -16.77
CA ILE A 190 27.28 15.34 -16.15
C ILE A 190 27.69 14.29 -15.12
N LEU A 191 27.41 14.56 -13.85
CA LEU A 191 27.78 13.71 -12.73
C LEU A 191 26.59 12.86 -12.25
N ASP A 192 26.83 11.59 -11.99
CA ASP A 192 25.95 10.76 -11.16
C ASP A 192 26.73 10.27 -9.92
N PRO A 193 26.50 10.86 -8.73
CA PRO A 193 27.17 10.48 -7.49
C PRO A 193 26.75 9.11 -6.93
N PHE A 194 25.66 8.52 -7.43
CA PHE A 194 25.16 7.20 -7.05
C PHE A 194 24.75 6.42 -8.30
N ALA A 195 25.73 6.12 -9.15
CA ALA A 195 25.49 5.71 -10.52
C ALA A 195 24.73 4.39 -10.67
N GLY A 196 24.90 3.45 -9.74
CA GLY A 196 24.30 2.12 -9.79
C GLY A 196 24.55 1.47 -11.15
N THR A 197 23.49 1.28 -11.94
CA THR A 197 23.62 0.65 -13.26
C THR A 197 24.10 1.60 -14.37
N GLY A 198 24.43 2.86 -14.09
CA GLY A 198 24.97 3.82 -15.07
C GLY A 198 23.95 4.39 -16.06
N THR A 199 22.68 4.53 -15.65
CA THR A 199 21.62 5.02 -16.53
C THR A 199 21.89 6.43 -17.06
N VAL A 200 22.48 7.30 -16.25
CA VAL A 200 22.87 8.66 -16.69
C VAL A 200 23.90 8.59 -17.83
N ALA A 201 24.96 7.79 -17.68
CA ALA A 201 25.98 7.63 -18.73
C ALA A 201 25.43 7.01 -20.02
N VAL A 202 24.44 6.10 -19.94
CA VAL A 202 23.74 5.59 -21.13
C VAL A 202 23.06 6.72 -21.90
N VAL A 203 22.35 7.61 -21.21
CA VAL A 203 21.65 8.73 -21.84
C VAL A 203 22.63 9.77 -22.39
N VAL A 204 23.70 10.08 -21.66
CA VAL A 204 24.77 10.97 -22.15
C VAL A 204 25.38 10.44 -23.44
N LYS A 205 25.67 9.13 -23.52
CA LYS A 205 26.15 8.48 -24.74
C LYS A 205 25.15 8.59 -25.89
N LYS A 206 23.85 8.39 -25.62
CA LYS A 206 22.78 8.56 -26.63
C LYS A 206 22.72 9.98 -27.18
N ILE A 207 22.81 11.00 -26.32
CA ILE A 207 22.82 12.41 -26.74
C ILE A 207 24.04 12.70 -27.63
N ARG A 208 25.22 12.17 -27.26
CA ARG A 208 26.45 12.32 -28.06
C ARG A 208 26.34 11.68 -29.44
N SER A 209 25.57 10.60 -29.57
CA SER A 209 25.33 9.88 -30.83
C SER A 209 23.99 10.21 -31.50
N GLY A 210 23.28 11.23 -31.02
CA GLY A 210 21.95 11.62 -31.51
C GLY A 210 21.98 12.45 -32.80
N LEU A 211 20.79 12.84 -33.27
CA LEU A 211 20.62 13.67 -34.48
C LEU A 211 21.27 15.05 -34.35
N VAL A 212 21.21 15.65 -33.16
CA VAL A 212 21.89 16.90 -32.81
C VAL A 212 22.90 16.59 -31.72
N PRO A 213 24.12 16.14 -32.08
CA PRO A 213 25.09 15.68 -31.11
C PRO A 213 25.62 16.84 -30.26
N LYS A 214 25.78 16.59 -28.96
CA LYS A 214 26.46 17.48 -28.02
C LYS A 214 27.70 16.80 -27.47
N ARG A 215 28.84 17.49 -27.45
CA ARG A 215 30.11 16.99 -26.94
C ARG A 215 30.18 17.11 -25.41
N ILE A 216 29.29 16.37 -24.73
CA ILE A 216 29.21 16.30 -23.27
C ILE A 216 29.82 15.01 -22.74
N PHE A 217 30.19 14.99 -21.46
CA PHE A 217 30.85 13.84 -20.81
C PHE A 217 30.18 13.47 -19.48
N SER A 218 30.33 12.21 -19.09
CA SER A 218 29.74 11.67 -17.87
C SER A 218 30.79 11.22 -16.86
N ILE A 219 30.56 11.53 -15.58
CA ILE A 219 31.34 11.05 -14.44
C ILE A 219 30.41 10.21 -13.58
N MET A 220 30.70 8.93 -13.41
CA MET A 220 29.90 8.01 -12.60
C MET A 220 30.65 7.70 -11.31
N ILE A 221 30.01 7.87 -10.15
CA ILE A 221 30.55 7.43 -8.86
C ILE A 221 29.75 6.22 -8.40
N GLU A 222 30.44 5.14 -8.06
CA GLU A 222 29.82 3.91 -7.59
C GLU A 222 30.80 3.13 -6.70
N LYS A 223 30.30 2.50 -5.64
CA LYS A 223 31.13 1.75 -4.68
C LYS A 223 31.05 0.23 -4.88
N GLY A 224 29.92 -0.30 -5.36
CA GLY A 224 29.71 -1.73 -5.51
C GLY A 224 30.35 -2.28 -6.78
N ASP A 225 31.27 -3.25 -6.65
CA ASP A 225 31.96 -3.91 -7.77
C ASP A 225 30.99 -4.42 -8.86
N HIS A 226 29.89 -5.04 -8.45
CA HIS A 226 28.88 -5.57 -9.37
C HIS A 226 28.27 -4.48 -10.27
N PHE A 227 28.10 -3.28 -9.75
CA PHE A 227 27.55 -2.16 -10.51
C PHE A 227 28.57 -1.60 -11.50
N ILE A 228 29.85 -1.56 -11.14
CA ILE A 228 30.94 -1.17 -12.06
C ILE A 228 30.93 -2.06 -13.30
N ASP A 229 30.81 -3.37 -13.13
CA ASP A 229 30.73 -4.33 -14.24
C ASP A 229 29.50 -4.08 -15.14
N ILE A 230 28.35 -3.75 -14.55
CA ILE A 230 27.16 -3.38 -15.30
C ILE A 230 27.39 -2.10 -16.12
N ILE A 231 27.97 -1.06 -15.51
CA ILE A 231 28.24 0.22 -16.20
C ILE A 231 29.16 -0.02 -17.40
N LYS A 232 30.25 -0.78 -17.21
CA LYS A 232 31.17 -1.16 -18.30
C LYS A 232 30.44 -1.87 -19.43
N LYS A 233 29.59 -2.86 -19.10
CA LYS A 233 28.83 -3.62 -20.09
C LYS A 233 27.81 -2.76 -20.84
N ARG A 234 27.16 -1.80 -20.18
CA ARG A 234 26.13 -0.95 -20.80
C ARG A 234 26.72 0.18 -21.65
N VAL A 235 27.75 0.84 -21.16
CA VAL A 235 28.24 2.10 -21.74
C VAL A 235 29.55 1.90 -22.50
N GLY A 236 30.38 0.95 -22.08
CA GLY A 236 31.72 0.71 -22.64
C GLY A 236 32.80 1.64 -22.09
N ILE A 237 32.60 2.21 -20.88
CA ILE A 237 33.61 3.06 -20.22
C ILE A 237 34.77 2.18 -19.75
N THR A 238 35.99 2.51 -20.17
CA THR A 238 37.22 1.80 -19.78
C THR A 238 38.07 2.57 -18.78
N ASP A 239 37.85 3.88 -18.64
CA ASP A 239 38.56 4.72 -17.68
C ASP A 239 37.92 4.57 -16.29
N ILE A 240 38.63 3.88 -15.39
CA ILE A 240 38.18 3.59 -14.04
C ILE A 240 39.28 4.00 -13.07
N LYS A 241 38.97 4.94 -12.18
CA LYS A 241 39.87 5.37 -11.11
C LYS A 241 39.33 4.82 -9.78
N LYS A 242 40.10 3.95 -9.13
CA LYS A 242 39.80 3.52 -7.76
C LYS A 242 40.15 4.63 -6.79
N VAL A 243 39.27 4.88 -5.82
CA VAL A 243 39.42 5.92 -4.80
C VAL A 243 39.30 5.26 -3.44
N GLY A 244 40.29 5.49 -2.56
CA GLY A 244 40.23 4.99 -1.19
C GLY A 244 39.19 5.75 -0.37
N ASP A 245 38.54 5.05 0.55
CA ASP A 245 37.57 5.66 1.46
C ASP A 245 38.25 6.74 2.32
N VAL A 246 37.54 7.84 2.57
CA VAL A 246 37.95 8.89 3.50
C VAL A 246 36.88 9.05 4.58
N PRO A 247 37.25 9.19 5.86
CA PRO A 247 36.27 9.47 6.90
C PRO A 247 35.69 10.88 6.70
N TYR A 248 34.40 11.02 6.99
CA TYR A 248 33.74 12.32 7.06
C TYR A 248 32.68 12.30 8.16
N GLU A 249 32.55 13.42 8.84
CA GLU A 249 31.57 13.57 9.92
C GLU A 249 30.23 14.06 9.38
N TRP A 250 29.16 13.56 9.99
CA TRP A 250 27.81 14.04 9.79
C TRP A 250 27.04 13.91 11.11
N LYS A 251 25.97 14.69 11.26
CA LYS A 251 25.12 14.68 12.45
C LYS A 251 23.65 14.55 12.03
N PRO A 252 22.79 13.94 12.86
CA PRO A 252 21.35 13.93 12.60
C PRO A 252 20.83 15.36 12.43
N VAL A 253 19.92 15.57 11.49
CA VAL A 253 19.26 16.87 11.34
C VAL A 253 18.36 17.18 12.53
N GLN A 254 18.21 18.47 12.83
CA GLN A 254 17.28 18.95 13.84
C GLN A 254 15.97 19.40 13.19
N GLU A 255 14.91 18.62 13.42
CA GLU A 255 13.57 18.93 12.94
C GLU A 255 12.94 20.09 13.70
N LYS A 256 12.15 20.90 12.99
CA LYS A 256 11.46 22.07 13.57
C LYS A 256 9.97 21.78 13.75
N LYS A 257 9.44 22.27 14.86
CA LYS A 257 7.99 22.35 15.08
C LYS A 257 7.41 23.51 14.26
N LEU A 258 6.10 23.45 14.03
CA LEU A 258 5.33 24.58 13.49
C LEU A 258 5.62 25.86 14.29
N PRO A 259 5.79 27.01 13.62
CA PRO A 259 6.01 28.30 14.28
C PRO A 259 4.91 28.62 15.31
N LYS A 260 5.29 29.32 16.38
CA LYS A 260 4.39 29.62 17.52
C LYS A 260 3.44 30.77 17.23
N ASP A 261 3.82 31.65 16.33
CA ASP A 261 3.15 32.87 15.89
C ASP A 261 2.03 32.63 14.88
N ILE A 262 1.88 31.40 14.39
CA ILE A 262 0.77 31.02 13.52
C ILE A 262 -0.50 30.85 14.37
N GLU A 263 -1.50 31.69 14.10
CA GLU A 263 -2.83 31.58 14.69
C GLU A 263 -3.53 30.29 14.21
N PRO A 264 -4.11 29.47 15.10
CA PRO A 264 -4.78 28.23 14.73
C PRO A 264 -6.14 28.46 14.06
N LYS A 265 -6.37 27.82 12.90
CA LYS A 265 -7.68 27.72 12.24
C LYS A 265 -8.28 26.34 12.47
N GLU A 266 -9.35 26.27 13.24
CA GLU A 266 -10.03 25.01 13.55
C GLU A 266 -11.08 24.70 12.46
N ILE A 267 -11.00 23.52 11.85
CA ILE A 267 -12.00 23.02 10.89
C ILE A 267 -12.89 22.00 11.61
N LEU A 268 -14.12 22.39 11.96
CA LEU A 268 -15.01 21.61 12.84
C LEU A 268 -16.40 21.42 12.19
N THR A 269 -16.43 20.85 10.99
CA THR A 269 -17.64 20.71 10.17
C THR A 269 -18.24 19.31 10.19
N ASP A 270 -17.43 18.24 10.24
CA ASP A 270 -17.91 16.86 10.33
C ASP A 270 -17.02 16.01 11.25
N LYS A 271 -17.63 15.55 12.35
CA LYS A 271 -16.97 14.70 13.34
C LYS A 271 -16.36 13.40 12.79
N HIS A 272 -16.73 12.95 11.58
CA HIS A 272 -16.14 11.74 10.96
C HIS A 272 -14.88 12.02 10.13
N GLY A 273 -14.54 13.29 9.91
CA GLY A 273 -13.41 13.67 9.08
C GLY A 273 -13.64 14.97 8.30
N GLU A 274 -12.56 15.52 7.76
CA GLU A 274 -12.57 16.81 7.06
C GLU A 274 -11.89 16.71 5.69
N VAL A 275 -12.40 17.51 4.74
CA VAL A 275 -11.68 17.83 3.51
C VAL A 275 -11.52 19.33 3.46
N PHE A 276 -10.28 19.79 3.51
CA PHE A 276 -9.92 21.20 3.51
C PHE A 276 -8.82 21.42 2.48
N ILE A 277 -9.04 22.29 1.50
CA ILE A 277 -8.04 22.63 0.47
C ILE A 277 -7.81 24.13 0.58
N ALA A 278 -6.69 24.50 1.16
CA ALA A 278 -6.27 25.90 1.28
C ALA A 278 -5.83 26.45 -0.08
N ASP A 279 -6.08 27.73 -0.32
CA ASP A 279 -5.54 28.39 -1.50
C ASP A 279 -4.08 28.84 -1.28
N THR A 280 -3.67 29.11 -0.03
CA THR A 280 -2.33 29.62 0.32
C THR A 280 -1.64 28.81 1.42
N SER A 281 -0.31 28.93 1.50
CA SER A 281 0.52 28.32 2.55
C SER A 281 0.13 28.80 3.96
N ASP A 282 -0.10 30.10 4.16
CA ASP A 282 -0.49 30.64 5.48
C ASP A 282 -1.80 30.00 5.99
N GLU A 283 -2.78 29.88 5.11
CA GLU A 283 -4.05 29.26 5.44
C GLU A 283 -3.88 27.76 5.78
N PHE A 284 -3.05 27.05 5.02
CA PHE A 284 -2.73 25.65 5.28
C PHE A 284 -2.01 25.45 6.62
N LEU A 285 -0.97 26.24 6.90
CA LEU A 285 -0.22 26.13 8.15
C LEU A 285 -1.07 26.52 9.36
N SER A 286 -1.98 27.49 9.21
CA SER A 286 -2.98 27.84 10.23
C SER A 286 -3.94 26.68 10.51
N ALA A 287 -4.43 26.00 9.47
CA ALA A 287 -5.26 24.80 9.64
C ALA A 287 -4.47 23.63 10.27
N LEU A 288 -3.21 23.46 9.86
CA LEU A 288 -2.31 22.46 10.43
C LEU A 288 -2.03 22.73 11.91
N LYS A 289 -1.93 24.01 12.31
CA LYS A 289 -1.85 24.41 13.72
C LYS A 289 -3.15 24.12 14.46
N GLY A 290 -4.30 24.31 13.80
CA GLY A 290 -5.63 24.02 14.35
C GLY A 290 -5.80 22.59 14.84
N ILE A 291 -5.16 21.59 14.22
CA ILE A 291 -5.30 20.19 14.65
C ILE A 291 -4.70 19.91 16.05
N THR A 292 -3.86 20.83 16.52
CA THR A 292 -3.17 20.73 17.82
C THR A 292 -4.03 21.19 18.99
N THR A 293 -5.13 21.92 18.72
CA THR A 293 -6.02 22.44 19.77
C THR A 293 -6.89 21.34 20.38
N GLU A 294 -7.20 21.45 21.66
CA GLU A 294 -8.07 20.49 22.35
C GLU A 294 -9.48 20.49 21.76
N LYS A 295 -9.99 21.66 21.37
CA LYS A 295 -11.30 21.78 20.71
C LYS A 295 -11.38 20.99 19.40
N PHE A 296 -10.31 20.95 18.60
CA PHE A 296 -10.26 20.10 17.42
C PHE A 296 -10.24 18.61 17.76
N LYS A 297 -9.44 18.21 18.76
CA LYS A 297 -9.30 16.82 19.21
C LYS A 297 -10.58 16.26 19.83
N ASP A 298 -11.37 17.10 20.49
CA ASP A 298 -12.61 16.73 21.17
C ASP A 298 -13.82 16.68 20.23
N PHE A 299 -13.85 17.54 19.21
CA PHE A 299 -14.96 17.58 18.26
C PHE A 299 -15.01 16.34 17.36
N HIS A 300 -13.85 15.88 16.88
CA HIS A 300 -13.76 14.76 15.96
C HIS A 300 -13.72 13.41 16.67
N ARG A 301 -14.28 12.40 16.00
CA ARG A 301 -14.17 11.02 16.44
C ARG A 301 -12.73 10.53 16.35
N GLU A 302 -12.41 9.54 17.17
CA GLU A 302 -11.09 8.91 17.21
C GLU A 302 -10.73 8.15 15.91
N ASP A 303 -11.73 7.76 15.13
CA ASP A 303 -11.62 7.11 13.81
C ASP A 303 -11.76 8.06 12.62
N ALA A 304 -11.73 9.37 12.85
CA ALA A 304 -11.87 10.37 11.80
C ALA A 304 -10.69 10.35 10.81
N LEU A 305 -11.00 10.67 9.54
CA LEU A 305 -10.03 10.76 8.46
C LEU A 305 -10.01 12.16 7.86
N TYR A 306 -8.81 12.73 7.71
CA TYR A 306 -8.63 14.11 7.28
C TYR A 306 -7.88 14.16 5.96
N PHE A 307 -8.27 15.11 5.10
CA PHE A 307 -7.60 15.45 3.84
C PHE A 307 -7.35 16.95 3.81
N PHE A 308 -6.12 17.38 4.14
CA PHE A 308 -5.74 18.80 4.11
C PHE A 308 -4.82 19.04 2.91
N GLY A 309 -5.20 19.93 2.01
CA GLY A 309 -4.42 20.30 0.83
C GLY A 309 -4.08 21.77 0.77
N VAL A 310 -3.17 22.12 -0.14
CA VAL A 310 -2.74 23.52 -0.35
C VAL A 310 -2.38 23.74 -1.80
N LYS A 311 -3.10 24.62 -2.51
CA LYS A 311 -2.87 24.86 -3.95
C LYS A 311 -1.57 25.61 -4.21
N ASN A 312 -1.41 26.80 -3.62
CA ASN A 312 -0.19 27.59 -3.73
C ASN A 312 0.74 27.27 -2.57
N TRP A 313 1.41 26.11 -2.69
CA TRP A 313 2.26 25.57 -1.66
C TRP A 313 3.70 26.11 -1.75
N THR A 314 4.39 26.06 -0.62
CA THR A 314 5.84 26.27 -0.47
C THR A 314 6.48 25.01 0.10
N ILE A 315 7.81 24.94 0.09
CA ILE A 315 8.53 23.81 0.72
C ILE A 315 8.21 23.67 2.22
N LEU A 316 7.76 24.75 2.88
CA LEU A 316 7.38 24.71 4.29
C LEU A 316 6.14 23.86 4.54
N ASP A 317 5.17 23.84 3.62
CA ASP A 317 3.96 23.02 3.77
C ASP A 317 4.29 21.53 3.69
N LEU A 318 5.13 21.16 2.72
CA LEU A 318 5.63 19.80 2.51
C LEU A 318 6.55 19.34 3.65
N TYR A 319 7.26 20.28 4.28
CA TYR A 319 8.11 20.02 5.43
C TYR A 319 7.29 19.87 6.72
N TYR A 320 6.53 20.89 7.13
CA TYR A 320 5.91 20.91 8.46
C TYR A 320 4.81 19.86 8.65
N ILE A 321 4.22 19.32 7.58
CA ILE A 321 3.25 18.23 7.70
C ILE A 321 3.80 17.00 8.42
N HIS A 322 5.11 16.74 8.41
CA HIS A 322 5.68 15.63 9.18
C HIS A 322 5.47 15.82 10.70
N SER A 323 5.38 17.08 11.16
CA SER A 323 5.32 17.42 12.59
C SER A 323 4.01 17.01 13.26
N ILE A 324 2.94 16.74 12.49
CA ILE A 324 1.66 16.24 13.05
C ILE A 324 1.83 14.93 13.81
N TYR A 325 2.90 14.18 13.50
CA TYR A 325 3.26 12.97 14.22
C TYR A 325 3.49 13.22 15.71
N TYR A 326 4.11 14.33 16.06
CA TYR A 326 4.34 14.72 17.46
C TYR A 326 3.06 15.20 18.16
N GLU A 327 2.00 15.45 17.39
CA GLU A 327 0.69 15.92 17.87
C GLU A 327 -0.33 14.77 17.96
N GLY A 328 0.12 13.52 17.77
CA GLY A 328 -0.71 12.32 17.90
C GLY A 328 -1.47 11.94 16.63
N TYR A 329 -0.98 12.33 15.45
CA TYR A 329 -1.54 11.95 14.16
C TYR A 329 -0.57 11.13 13.32
N VAL A 330 -1.09 10.29 12.43
CA VAL A 330 -0.30 9.57 11.44
C VAL A 330 -0.62 10.10 10.04
N LEU A 331 0.38 10.63 9.35
CA LEU A 331 0.30 10.86 7.92
C LEU A 331 0.21 9.52 7.18
N ARG A 332 -0.84 9.34 6.38
CA ARG A 332 -1.19 8.08 5.70
C ARG A 332 -0.87 8.07 4.21
N ASN A 333 -1.02 9.22 3.55
CA ASN A 333 -0.57 9.46 2.19
C ASN A 333 -0.33 10.95 2.00
N MET A 334 0.51 11.31 1.04
CA MET A 334 0.42 12.57 0.34
C MET A 334 -0.09 12.27 -1.07
N LEU A 335 -1.28 12.77 -1.38
CA LEU A 335 -1.84 12.72 -2.72
C LEU A 335 -1.29 13.88 -3.53
N VAL A 336 -1.02 13.65 -4.80
CA VAL A 336 -0.68 14.70 -5.76
C VAL A 336 -1.86 14.91 -6.68
N VAL A 337 -2.42 16.11 -6.66
CA VAL A 337 -3.47 16.52 -7.60
C VAL A 337 -2.84 17.32 -8.72
N SER A 338 -3.03 16.88 -9.97
CA SER A 338 -2.52 17.54 -11.16
C SER A 338 -3.67 18.17 -11.94
N ASN A 339 -3.46 19.42 -12.40
CA ASN A 339 -4.31 20.10 -13.37
C ASN A 339 -3.75 20.02 -14.80
N GLY A 340 -2.88 19.05 -15.07
CA GLY A 340 -2.25 18.80 -16.37
C GLY A 340 -0.89 19.47 -16.55
N LYS A 341 -0.62 20.58 -15.87
CA LYS A 341 0.69 21.28 -15.92
C LYS A 341 1.34 21.47 -14.55
N LYS A 342 0.53 21.85 -13.57
CA LYS A 342 0.95 22.06 -12.18
C LYS A 342 0.36 20.99 -11.28
N TRP A 343 0.93 20.88 -10.09
CA TRP A 343 0.44 19.99 -9.06
C TRP A 343 0.35 20.67 -7.69
N TYR A 344 -0.49 20.11 -6.84
CA TYR A 344 -0.55 20.49 -5.43
C TYR A 344 -0.79 19.27 -4.52
N PRO A 345 -0.27 19.29 -3.27
CA PRO A 345 -0.41 18.17 -2.34
C PRO A 345 -1.78 18.19 -1.63
N ILE A 346 -2.27 17.00 -1.31
CA ILE A 346 -3.30 16.76 -0.29
C ILE A 346 -2.80 15.69 0.67
N PHE A 347 -2.73 16.03 1.95
CA PHE A 347 -2.25 15.16 3.00
C PHE A 347 -3.42 14.41 3.63
N MET A 348 -3.42 13.09 3.48
CA MET A 348 -4.35 12.20 4.16
C MET A 348 -3.75 11.80 5.51
N PHE A 349 -4.42 12.10 6.61
CA PHE A 349 -3.96 11.73 7.95
C PHE A 349 -5.12 11.33 8.86
N ALA A 350 -4.80 10.64 9.95
CA ALA A 350 -5.76 10.19 10.96
C ALA A 350 -5.11 10.22 12.34
N LYS A 351 -5.91 10.18 13.40
CA LYS A 351 -5.39 10.09 14.77
C LYS A 351 -4.61 8.79 14.96
N ASP A 352 -3.48 8.87 15.64
CA ASP A 352 -2.60 7.75 16.02
C ASP A 352 -3.19 6.96 17.21
N SER A 353 -4.45 6.55 17.07
CA SER A 353 -5.14 5.73 18.06
C SER A 353 -4.81 4.25 17.87
N THR A 354 -4.56 3.57 18.99
CA THR A 354 -4.49 2.11 19.10
C THR A 354 -5.83 1.48 19.49
N ARG A 355 -6.88 2.29 19.70
CA ARG A 355 -8.21 1.84 20.13
C ARG A 355 -9.15 1.59 18.95
N THR A 356 -9.09 2.42 17.92
CA THR A 356 -9.99 2.34 16.76
C THR A 356 -9.25 2.48 15.43
N GLU A 357 -9.63 1.65 14.46
CA GLU A 357 -9.29 1.82 13.05
C GLU A 357 -10.00 3.04 12.47
N TYR A 358 -9.31 3.84 11.65
CA TYR A 358 -9.97 4.94 10.94
C TYR A 358 -10.82 4.38 9.81
N LYS A 359 -11.97 5.00 9.57
CA LYS A 359 -12.90 4.56 8.52
C LYS A 359 -12.40 5.01 7.16
N PHE A 360 -11.94 4.06 6.35
CA PHE A 360 -11.45 4.29 4.98
C PHE A 360 -12.11 3.34 3.98
N TYR A 361 -13.10 3.85 3.25
CA TYR A 361 -13.93 3.09 2.30
C TYR A 361 -13.32 3.10 0.89
N LEU A 362 -12.14 2.52 0.73
CA LEU A 362 -11.42 2.49 -0.55
C LEU A 362 -12.24 1.89 -1.69
N ASP A 363 -13.11 0.93 -1.40
CA ASP A 363 -13.97 0.25 -2.38
C ASP A 363 -14.92 1.20 -3.13
N ARG A 364 -15.28 2.35 -2.53
CA ARG A 364 -16.16 3.35 -3.15
C ARG A 364 -15.50 4.13 -4.29
N VAL A 365 -14.17 4.01 -4.44
CA VAL A 365 -13.39 4.75 -5.43
C VAL A 365 -12.39 3.87 -6.22
N ARG A 366 -12.50 2.54 -6.11
CA ARG A 366 -11.63 1.63 -6.87
C ARG A 366 -11.83 1.76 -8.37
N ILE A 367 -10.73 1.60 -9.10
CA ILE A 367 -10.69 1.71 -10.56
C ILE A 367 -11.07 0.35 -11.17
N ARG A 368 -12.21 0.29 -11.87
CA ARG A 368 -12.69 -0.94 -12.51
C ARG A 368 -11.69 -1.48 -13.53
N SER A 369 -11.56 -2.81 -13.60
CA SER A 369 -10.73 -3.46 -14.62
C SER A 369 -11.35 -3.29 -16.01
N LYS A 370 -10.55 -2.92 -17.01
CA LYS A 370 -10.97 -2.90 -18.43
C LYS A 370 -10.91 -4.28 -19.08
N THR A 371 -10.24 -5.25 -18.45
CA THR A 371 -9.97 -6.58 -19.02
C THR A 371 -10.71 -7.64 -18.21
N LYS A 372 -11.54 -8.44 -18.89
CA LYS A 372 -12.09 -9.71 -18.39
C LYS A 372 -11.31 -10.85 -19.03
N GLU A 373 -10.91 -11.84 -18.24
CA GLU A 373 -10.25 -13.04 -18.74
C GLU A 373 -11.36 -14.01 -19.19
N ASN A 374 -11.48 -14.25 -20.51
CA ASN A 374 -12.44 -15.23 -21.03
C ASN A 374 -11.86 -16.63 -20.93
N ARG A 375 -12.02 -17.26 -19.76
CA ARG A 375 -11.59 -18.63 -19.49
C ARG A 375 -12.77 -19.59 -19.70
N ASN A 376 -12.57 -20.65 -20.46
CA ASN A 376 -13.57 -21.71 -20.62
C ASN A 376 -13.26 -22.86 -19.65
N TRP A 377 -14.00 -22.95 -18.56
CA TRP A 377 -13.76 -23.93 -17.49
C TRP A 377 -14.09 -25.37 -17.87
N TRP A 378 -14.86 -25.60 -18.94
CA TRP A 378 -15.14 -26.94 -19.45
C TRP A 378 -13.89 -27.65 -19.98
N ASN A 379 -12.89 -26.89 -20.42
CA ASN A 379 -11.64 -27.44 -20.95
C ASN A 379 -10.65 -27.82 -19.83
N GLU A 380 -11.03 -27.63 -18.56
CA GLU A 380 -10.15 -27.80 -17.42
C GLU A 380 -10.58 -28.96 -16.53
N ASP A 381 -9.58 -29.75 -16.15
CA ASP A 381 -9.76 -30.85 -15.22
C ASP A 381 -9.24 -30.47 -13.84
N PHE A 382 -10.15 -30.41 -12.89
CA PHE A 382 -9.89 -30.10 -11.49
C PHE A 382 -9.70 -31.35 -10.62
N ILE A 383 -9.89 -32.56 -11.17
CA ILE A 383 -9.58 -33.80 -10.47
C ILE A 383 -8.06 -33.89 -10.24
N GLY A 384 -7.67 -34.19 -9.00
CA GLY A 384 -6.29 -34.18 -8.53
C GLY A 384 -5.77 -32.80 -8.11
N ALA A 385 -6.56 -31.72 -8.26
CA ALA A 385 -6.14 -30.38 -7.85
C ALA A 385 -5.87 -30.33 -6.34
N LYS A 386 -4.77 -29.65 -5.97
CA LYS A 386 -4.34 -29.51 -4.58
C LYS A 386 -5.33 -28.63 -3.81
N VAL A 387 -5.66 -29.04 -2.59
CA VAL A 387 -6.44 -28.28 -1.62
C VAL A 387 -5.61 -28.05 -0.37
N ARG A 388 -5.59 -26.81 0.13
CA ARG A 388 -4.97 -26.44 1.41
C ARG A 388 -6.04 -25.99 2.39
N ASP A 389 -6.15 -26.64 3.54
CA ASP A 389 -7.08 -26.22 4.60
C ASP A 389 -6.39 -25.32 5.61
N ILE A 390 -6.83 -24.06 5.72
CA ILE A 390 -6.36 -23.06 6.69
C ILE A 390 -7.47 -22.65 7.66
N SER A 391 -8.58 -23.38 7.71
CA SER A 391 -9.71 -23.13 8.61
C SER A 391 -9.47 -23.62 10.05
N GLY A 392 -8.41 -24.40 10.26
CA GLY A 392 -7.98 -24.91 11.56
C GLY A 392 -6.61 -24.37 12.02
N LYS A 393 -6.19 -24.74 13.24
CA LYS A 393 -4.90 -24.35 13.83
C LYS A 393 -3.69 -24.92 13.09
N LYS A 394 -3.87 -26.04 12.40
CA LYS A 394 -2.85 -26.71 11.57
C LYS A 394 -3.32 -26.75 10.12
N THR A 395 -2.43 -26.36 9.21
CA THR A 395 -2.70 -26.49 7.78
C THR A 395 -2.71 -27.96 7.37
N LYS A 396 -3.78 -28.40 6.71
CA LYS A 396 -3.89 -29.73 6.10
C LYS A 396 -3.80 -29.62 4.58
N GLU A 397 -3.34 -30.67 3.93
CA GLU A 397 -3.34 -30.75 2.46
C GLU A 397 -4.23 -31.92 2.02
N GLY A 398 -4.96 -31.70 0.92
CA GLY A 398 -5.86 -32.68 0.32
C GLY A 398 -5.89 -32.55 -1.19
N ARG A 399 -6.70 -33.38 -1.84
CA ARG A 399 -6.91 -33.33 -3.29
C ARG A 399 -8.37 -33.51 -3.66
N ILE A 400 -8.82 -32.79 -4.68
CA ILE A 400 -10.13 -33.03 -5.27
C ILE A 400 -10.12 -34.41 -5.94
N VAL A 401 -11.03 -35.29 -5.54
CA VAL A 401 -11.15 -36.65 -6.11
C VAL A 401 -12.44 -36.83 -6.92
N LYS A 402 -13.45 -35.98 -6.69
CA LYS A 402 -14.72 -36.01 -7.42
C LYS A 402 -15.31 -34.61 -7.51
N ILE A 403 -15.97 -34.30 -8.62
CA ILE A 403 -16.80 -33.10 -8.79
C ILE A 403 -18.24 -33.57 -8.80
N ILE A 404 -19.04 -33.12 -7.84
CA ILE A 404 -20.47 -33.48 -7.71
C ILE A 404 -21.31 -32.56 -8.58
N GLU A 405 -21.00 -31.26 -8.57
CA GLU A 405 -21.74 -30.23 -9.31
C GLU A 405 -20.78 -29.19 -9.90
N ARG A 406 -21.15 -28.66 -11.06
CA ARG A 406 -20.48 -27.53 -11.72
C ARG A 406 -21.44 -26.34 -11.84
N TYR A 407 -20.87 -25.13 -11.87
CA TYR A 407 -21.54 -23.93 -12.33
C TYR A 407 -21.88 -24.03 -13.83
N LYS A 408 -22.74 -23.12 -14.31
CA LYS A 408 -23.23 -23.13 -15.70
C LYS A 408 -22.11 -23.05 -16.76
N ASP A 409 -20.99 -22.44 -16.40
CA ASP A 409 -19.81 -22.24 -17.25
C ASP A 409 -18.78 -23.38 -17.13
N GLY A 410 -19.09 -24.42 -16.36
CA GLY A 410 -18.25 -25.59 -16.18
C GLY A 410 -17.31 -25.53 -14.97
N PHE A 411 -17.25 -24.43 -14.21
CA PHE A 411 -16.39 -24.38 -13.02
C PHE A 411 -16.90 -25.29 -11.90
N PRO A 412 -16.05 -25.97 -11.09
CA PRO A 412 -16.53 -26.79 -9.98
C PRO A 412 -17.30 -25.96 -8.95
N LYS A 413 -18.44 -26.49 -8.50
CA LYS A 413 -19.31 -25.86 -7.49
C LYS A 413 -19.36 -26.67 -6.19
N ILE A 414 -19.42 -28.00 -6.30
CA ILE A 414 -19.41 -28.93 -5.17
C ILE A 414 -18.45 -30.05 -5.49
N VAL A 415 -17.51 -30.32 -4.59
CA VAL A 415 -16.44 -31.29 -4.80
C VAL A 415 -16.26 -32.20 -3.60
N VAL A 416 -15.72 -33.40 -3.82
CA VAL A 416 -15.20 -34.27 -2.75
C VAL A 416 -13.70 -34.07 -2.68
N VAL A 417 -13.21 -33.72 -1.49
CA VAL A 417 -11.79 -33.59 -1.19
C VAL A 417 -11.36 -34.77 -0.33
N LYS A 418 -10.36 -35.51 -0.81
CA LYS A 418 -9.68 -36.54 -0.01
C LYS A 418 -8.57 -35.88 0.80
N TRP A 419 -8.60 -36.12 2.10
CA TRP A 419 -7.57 -35.74 3.08
C TRP A 419 -6.84 -37.01 3.55
N ASP A 420 -5.89 -36.83 4.44
CA ASP A 420 -5.26 -37.95 5.13
C ASP A 420 -6.28 -38.65 6.06
N GLY A 421 -6.67 -39.87 5.71
CA GLY A 421 -7.57 -40.72 6.50
C GLY A 421 -9.08 -40.49 6.34
N TYR A 422 -9.54 -39.46 5.61
CA TYR A 422 -10.97 -39.20 5.41
C TYR A 422 -11.25 -38.34 4.16
N ALA A 423 -12.51 -38.27 3.72
CA ALA A 423 -12.95 -37.37 2.65
C ALA A 423 -14.02 -36.41 3.15
N SER A 424 -14.11 -35.21 2.57
CA SER A 424 -15.20 -34.27 2.85
C SER A 424 -15.81 -33.67 1.60
N ILE A 425 -17.10 -33.32 1.68
CA ILE A 425 -17.80 -32.55 0.64
C ILE A 425 -17.59 -31.07 0.91
N GLU A 426 -17.13 -30.35 -0.11
CA GLU A 426 -16.79 -28.94 0.01
C GLU A 426 -17.50 -28.11 -1.08
N PHE A 427 -18.05 -26.97 -0.66
CA PHE A 427 -18.55 -25.95 -1.58
C PHE A 427 -17.39 -25.12 -2.13
N VAL A 428 -17.42 -24.83 -3.43
CA VAL A 428 -16.38 -24.07 -4.13
C VAL A 428 -16.95 -22.73 -4.55
N LEU A 429 -16.27 -21.65 -4.17
CA LEU A 429 -16.64 -20.30 -4.58
C LEU A 429 -16.27 -20.05 -6.04
N HIS A 430 -17.24 -19.57 -6.83
CA HIS A 430 -16.98 -19.16 -8.20
C HIS A 430 -15.95 -18.00 -8.23
N PRO A 431 -14.90 -18.05 -9.07
CA PRO A 431 -13.86 -17.03 -9.08
C PRO A 431 -14.36 -15.64 -9.49
N GLU A 432 -15.50 -15.52 -10.14
CA GLU A 432 -16.08 -14.21 -10.50
C GLU A 432 -17.03 -13.64 -9.44
N GLU A 433 -17.40 -14.44 -8.43
CA GLU A 433 -18.40 -14.06 -7.41
C GLU A 433 -17.86 -14.15 -5.98
N ASP A 434 -16.69 -14.77 -5.78
CA ASP A 434 -16.13 -15.07 -4.47
C ASP A 434 -16.10 -13.86 -3.51
N GLU A 435 -15.57 -12.72 -3.93
CA GLU A 435 -15.50 -11.52 -3.08
C GLU A 435 -16.89 -10.99 -2.70
N PHE A 436 -17.87 -11.05 -3.60
CA PHE A 436 -19.24 -10.59 -3.33
C PHE A 436 -19.96 -11.53 -2.37
N ILE A 437 -19.83 -12.84 -2.57
CA ILE A 437 -20.43 -13.86 -1.69
C ILE A 437 -19.82 -13.77 -0.30
N MET A 438 -18.49 -13.70 -0.20
CA MET A 438 -17.78 -13.65 1.09
C MET A 438 -18.15 -12.40 1.92
N GLU A 439 -18.61 -11.32 1.29
CA GLU A 439 -19.04 -10.08 1.95
C GLU A 439 -20.56 -9.86 1.86
N GLY A 440 -21.31 -10.85 1.35
CA GLY A 440 -22.71 -10.72 0.98
C GLY A 440 -23.70 -10.84 2.15
N LEU A 441 -23.23 -10.89 3.39
CA LEU A 441 -24.09 -10.97 4.56
C LEU A 441 -24.92 -9.70 4.69
N ILE A 442 -26.23 -9.88 4.86
CA ILE A 442 -27.16 -8.79 5.10
C ILE A 442 -27.51 -8.79 6.59
N PHE A 443 -27.12 -7.72 7.28
CA PHE A 443 -27.52 -7.49 8.67
C PHE A 443 -28.81 -6.67 8.68
N LYS A 444 -29.79 -7.06 9.50
CA LYS A 444 -31.06 -6.35 9.66
C LYS A 444 -31.33 -6.02 11.12
N CYS A 445 -31.99 -4.89 11.35
CA CYS A 445 -32.52 -4.55 12.66
C CYS A 445 -33.48 -5.65 13.12
N PRO A 446 -33.30 -6.23 14.31
CA PRO A 446 -34.14 -7.33 14.79
C PRO A 446 -35.56 -6.87 15.16
N ILE A 447 -35.79 -5.54 15.22
CA ILE A 447 -37.05 -4.94 15.65
C ILE A 447 -37.89 -4.50 14.45
N CYS A 448 -37.32 -3.75 13.51
CA CYS A 448 -38.06 -3.24 12.34
C CYS A 448 -37.68 -3.87 11.01
N GLY A 449 -36.72 -4.81 10.98
CA GLY A 449 -36.27 -5.48 9.75
C GLY A 449 -35.44 -4.60 8.80
N HIS A 450 -35.16 -3.34 9.16
CA HIS A 450 -34.37 -2.44 8.31
C HIS A 450 -32.94 -2.96 8.08
N LYS A 451 -32.49 -2.96 6.82
CA LYS A 451 -31.13 -3.37 6.45
C LYS A 451 -30.09 -2.38 7.00
N LEU A 452 -29.05 -2.90 7.64
CA LEU A 452 -27.96 -2.12 8.21
C LEU A 452 -26.79 -2.09 7.24
N GLU A 453 -26.41 -0.91 6.76
CA GLU A 453 -25.24 -0.71 5.89
C GLU A 453 -23.93 -0.81 6.68
N GLU A 454 -23.94 -0.35 7.93
CA GLU A 454 -22.88 -0.56 8.92
C GLU A 454 -23.47 -1.36 10.08
N PRO A 455 -23.24 -2.68 10.13
CA PRO A 455 -23.81 -3.54 11.15
C PRO A 455 -23.40 -3.10 12.56
N TYR A 456 -22.15 -2.71 12.73
CA TYR A 456 -21.58 -2.27 14.01
C TYR A 456 -20.53 -1.17 13.79
N ASP A 457 -20.50 -0.20 14.70
CA ASP A 457 -19.53 0.88 14.77
C ASP A 457 -18.92 0.92 16.19
N PRO A 458 -17.64 0.56 16.39
CA PRO A 458 -17.02 0.51 17.71
C PRO A 458 -16.92 1.88 18.39
N ALA A 459 -16.93 2.98 17.63
CA ALA A 459 -16.93 4.36 18.14
C ALA A 459 -18.31 5.02 18.08
N GLY A 460 -19.33 4.30 17.61
CA GLY A 460 -20.69 4.80 17.43
C GLY A 460 -21.64 4.40 18.56
N LYS A 461 -22.81 5.05 18.60
CA LYS A 461 -23.92 4.69 19.50
C LYS A 461 -24.67 3.41 19.10
N ASN A 462 -24.44 2.90 17.88
CA ASN A 462 -25.08 1.69 17.33
C ASN A 462 -26.60 1.72 17.44
N ILE A 463 -27.24 2.63 16.72
CA ILE A 463 -28.70 2.81 16.72
C ILE A 463 -29.24 2.47 15.33
N CYS A 464 -30.40 1.80 15.26
CA CYS A 464 -31.07 1.56 13.99
C CYS A 464 -31.48 2.89 13.34
N PRO A 465 -31.04 3.18 12.10
CA PRO A 465 -31.34 4.45 11.45
C PRO A 465 -32.82 4.62 11.07
N SER A 466 -33.59 3.52 11.04
CA SER A 466 -35.02 3.55 10.70
C SER A 466 -35.93 3.69 11.92
N CYS A 467 -35.71 2.90 12.98
CA CYS A 467 -36.62 2.89 14.14
C CYS A 467 -36.03 3.50 15.42
N GLY A 468 -34.77 3.97 15.40
CA GLY A 468 -34.15 4.63 16.56
C GLY A 468 -33.77 3.73 17.75
N ASN A 469 -34.03 2.42 17.66
CA ASN A 469 -33.68 1.48 18.73
C ASN A 469 -32.18 1.23 18.83
N ALA A 470 -31.68 1.11 20.07
CA ALA A 470 -30.30 0.72 20.34
C ALA A 470 -30.04 -0.74 19.92
N LEU A 471 -28.93 -0.96 19.24
CA LEU A 471 -28.46 -2.26 18.76
C LEU A 471 -27.25 -2.73 19.58
N TRP A 472 -26.97 -4.03 19.56
CA TRP A 472 -25.81 -4.63 20.21
C TRP A 472 -25.70 -4.37 21.72
N THR A 473 -26.82 -4.16 22.42
CA THR A 473 -26.83 -3.96 23.88
C THR A 473 -27.06 -5.27 24.64
N ASN A 474 -27.92 -6.13 24.09
CA ASN A 474 -28.26 -7.45 24.60
C ASN A 474 -28.69 -8.38 23.44
N ILE A 475 -28.96 -9.65 23.75
CA ILE A 475 -29.28 -10.69 22.77
C ILE A 475 -30.46 -10.35 21.84
N LYS A 476 -31.49 -9.64 22.34
CA LYS A 476 -32.68 -9.25 21.56
C LYS A 476 -32.40 -8.10 20.58
N THR A 477 -31.30 -7.39 20.77
CA THR A 477 -30.90 -6.22 19.98
C THR A 477 -29.71 -6.51 19.05
N VAL A 478 -29.25 -7.76 19.00
CA VAL A 478 -28.28 -8.20 18.00
C VAL A 478 -28.97 -8.26 16.64
N PRO A 479 -28.40 -7.63 15.59
CA PRO A 479 -28.93 -7.73 14.24
C PRO A 479 -29.15 -9.18 13.77
N THR A 480 -30.26 -9.41 13.08
CA THR A 480 -30.48 -10.66 12.36
C THR A 480 -29.60 -10.69 11.11
N ILE A 481 -29.19 -11.88 10.69
CA ILE A 481 -28.26 -12.07 9.57
C ILE A 481 -28.93 -12.93 8.53
N GLU A 482 -28.90 -12.45 7.29
CA GLU A 482 -29.33 -13.19 6.11
C GLU A 482 -28.11 -13.50 5.25
N GLU A 483 -28.01 -14.76 4.82
CA GLU A 483 -26.98 -15.23 3.91
C GLU A 483 -27.38 -15.01 2.44
N PRO A 484 -26.42 -14.87 1.52
CA PRO A 484 -26.71 -14.83 0.09
C PRO A 484 -27.54 -16.03 -0.37
N LYS A 485 -28.50 -15.76 -1.26
CA LYS A 485 -29.45 -16.78 -1.75
C LYS A 485 -28.73 -17.97 -2.38
N GLU A 486 -27.67 -17.67 -3.14
CA GLU A 486 -26.81 -18.65 -3.81
C GLU A 486 -26.23 -19.67 -2.85
N ILE A 487 -25.92 -19.25 -1.61
CA ILE A 487 -25.42 -20.14 -0.56
C ILE A 487 -26.56 -20.95 0.07
N THR A 488 -27.68 -20.29 0.39
CA THR A 488 -28.85 -20.96 0.98
C THR A 488 -29.42 -22.04 0.06
N GLU A 489 -29.47 -21.79 -1.26
CA GLU A 489 -29.93 -22.76 -2.26
C GLU A 489 -29.01 -23.98 -2.34
N VAL A 490 -27.69 -23.79 -2.23
CA VAL A 490 -26.72 -24.89 -2.22
C VAL A 490 -26.91 -25.77 -0.98
N ILE A 491 -27.13 -25.16 0.18
CA ILE A 491 -27.32 -25.89 1.44
C ILE A 491 -28.60 -26.71 1.39
N VAL A 492 -29.74 -26.09 1.08
CA VAL A 492 -31.03 -26.78 0.97
C VAL A 492 -30.95 -27.93 -0.03
N LYS A 493 -30.26 -27.71 -1.16
CA LYS A 493 -30.09 -28.75 -2.16
C LYS A 493 -29.25 -29.92 -1.66
N LEU A 494 -28.16 -29.65 -0.94
CA LEU A 494 -27.30 -30.68 -0.35
C LEU A 494 -28.05 -31.52 0.70
N GLU A 495 -28.78 -30.85 1.59
CA GLU A 495 -29.64 -31.50 2.59
C GLU A 495 -30.67 -32.43 1.93
N ASN A 496 -31.27 -32.01 0.82
CA ASN A 496 -32.23 -32.83 0.05
C ASN A 496 -31.62 -34.07 -0.61
N ILE A 497 -30.30 -34.13 -0.80
CA ILE A 497 -29.60 -35.30 -1.36
C ILE A 497 -28.82 -36.08 -0.30
N ASN A 498 -29.16 -35.91 0.98
CA ASN A 498 -28.53 -36.55 2.15
C ASN A 498 -27.03 -36.26 2.29
N TYR A 499 -26.57 -35.09 1.85
CA TYR A 499 -25.18 -34.67 2.03
C TYR A 499 -25.11 -33.31 2.73
N ASN A 500 -24.09 -33.09 3.57
CA ASN A 500 -23.83 -31.78 4.18
C ASN A 500 -22.47 -31.22 3.75
N VAL A 501 -22.38 -29.89 3.59
CA VAL A 501 -21.07 -29.23 3.40
C VAL A 501 -20.22 -29.48 4.65
N GLY A 502 -19.03 -30.03 4.47
CA GLY A 502 -18.13 -30.41 5.55
C GLY A 502 -18.36 -31.81 6.12
N GLU A 503 -19.32 -32.58 5.61
CA GLU A 503 -19.57 -33.96 6.02
C GLU A 503 -18.35 -34.85 5.76
N VAL A 504 -17.98 -35.66 6.74
CA VAL A 504 -16.87 -36.61 6.66
C VAL A 504 -17.37 -37.96 6.18
N ILE A 505 -16.88 -38.41 5.03
CA ILE A 505 -17.25 -39.69 4.42
C ILE A 505 -16.16 -40.73 4.73
N LYS A 506 -16.55 -41.93 5.19
CA LYS A 506 -15.66 -43.08 5.35
C LYS A 506 -15.24 -43.59 3.98
N ILE A 507 -13.93 -43.76 3.76
CA ILE A 507 -13.36 -44.09 2.45
C ILE A 507 -13.26 -45.61 2.31
N GLU A 508 -13.95 -46.21 1.34
CA GLU A 508 -13.66 -47.59 0.91
C GLU A 508 -12.82 -47.69 -0.36
N GLU A 509 -12.94 -46.80 -1.37
CA GLU A 509 -11.93 -46.74 -2.44
C GLU A 509 -12.18 -45.51 -3.33
N PHE A 510 -11.22 -44.59 -3.38
CA PHE A 510 -11.15 -43.55 -4.42
C PHE A 510 -9.80 -43.69 -5.11
N GLU A 511 -9.81 -44.06 -6.39
CA GLU A 511 -8.59 -44.20 -7.21
C GLU A 511 -7.81 -42.88 -7.26
N GLU A 512 -6.55 -42.93 -6.84
CA GLU A 512 -5.67 -41.78 -6.85
C GLU A 512 -5.11 -41.56 -8.26
N ILE A 513 -5.79 -40.75 -9.09
CA ILE A 513 -5.23 -40.37 -10.40
C ILE A 513 -4.06 -39.41 -10.18
N ARG A 514 -2.84 -39.94 -10.12
CA ARG A 514 -1.60 -39.16 -10.13
C ARG A 514 -1.33 -38.62 -11.53
N LYS A 515 -1.77 -37.40 -11.84
CA LYS A 515 -1.28 -36.69 -13.03
C LYS A 515 0.16 -36.22 -12.82
N LYS A 516 1.07 -36.64 -13.72
CA LYS A 516 2.37 -35.98 -13.92
C LYS A 516 2.15 -34.66 -14.65
N THR A 517 2.59 -33.56 -14.05
CA THR A 517 2.52 -32.21 -14.62
C THR A 517 3.44 -32.12 -15.86
N LYS A 518 2.89 -31.88 -17.06
CA LYS A 518 3.66 -31.65 -18.30
C LYS A 518 4.19 -30.20 -18.41
N SER A 519 4.73 -29.64 -17.33
CA SER A 519 5.31 -28.30 -17.42
C SER A 519 6.68 -28.38 -18.09
N LYS A 520 6.84 -27.70 -19.23
CA LYS A 520 8.08 -27.59 -20.02
C LYS A 520 9.20 -26.83 -19.29
N PHE A 521 8.93 -26.37 -18.07
CA PHE A 521 9.73 -25.41 -17.30
C PHE A 521 10.31 -26.01 -16.01
N ILE A 522 10.22 -27.34 -15.81
CA ILE A 522 10.72 -28.02 -14.60
C ILE A 522 12.25 -27.86 -14.43
N GLU A 523 12.98 -27.71 -15.53
CA GLU A 523 14.45 -27.61 -15.55
C GLU A 523 14.99 -26.17 -15.58
N LEU A 524 14.12 -25.15 -15.59
CA LEU A 524 14.59 -23.77 -15.59
C LEU A 524 15.04 -23.36 -14.19
N GLU A 525 16.32 -23.01 -14.07
CA GLU A 525 16.89 -22.47 -12.85
C GLU A 525 16.02 -21.33 -12.30
N ARG A 526 15.80 -21.37 -10.99
CA ARG A 526 14.95 -20.45 -10.20
C ARG A 526 15.62 -19.08 -10.08
N ILE A 527 15.82 -18.41 -11.21
CA ILE A 527 16.36 -17.07 -11.26
C ILE A 527 15.21 -16.08 -11.11
N ASN A 528 15.38 -15.15 -10.19
CA ASN A 528 14.43 -14.15 -9.71
C ASN A 528 13.86 -13.25 -10.84
N TRP A 529 12.76 -13.67 -11.48
CA TRP A 529 12.01 -12.85 -12.44
C TRP A 529 10.91 -12.07 -11.70
N GLY A 530 11.23 -10.83 -11.35
CA GLY A 530 10.31 -9.92 -10.69
C GLY A 530 9.07 -9.60 -11.53
N ALA A 531 7.90 -9.78 -10.91
CA ALA A 531 6.79 -8.84 -11.02
C ALA A 531 5.92 -8.83 -12.30
N SER A 532 5.56 -9.99 -12.86
CA SER A 532 4.34 -10.09 -13.68
C SER A 532 3.34 -11.11 -13.12
N PRO A 533 2.02 -10.84 -13.19
CA PRO A 533 0.97 -11.82 -12.90
C PRO A 533 1.21 -13.19 -13.60
N GLY A 534 1.64 -13.18 -14.86
CA GLY A 534 1.93 -14.39 -15.63
C GLY A 534 3.10 -15.22 -15.11
N ALA A 535 4.20 -14.56 -14.69
CA ALA A 535 5.35 -15.26 -14.08
C ALA A 535 4.99 -15.90 -12.73
N ARG A 536 4.13 -15.24 -11.93
CA ARG A 536 3.59 -15.82 -10.67
C ARG A 536 2.67 -17.02 -10.92
N LYS A 537 1.84 -16.96 -11.97
CA LYS A 537 0.95 -18.05 -12.40
C LYS A 537 1.74 -19.32 -12.76
N LEU A 538 2.88 -19.16 -13.42
CA LEU A 538 3.81 -20.26 -13.76
C LEU A 538 4.53 -20.87 -12.55
N MET A 539 4.84 -20.05 -11.53
CA MET A 539 5.66 -20.46 -10.38
C MET A 539 4.88 -21.13 -9.24
N LEU A 540 3.66 -20.67 -8.96
CA LEU A 540 2.87 -21.13 -7.81
C LEU A 540 1.90 -22.27 -8.16
N GLY A 541 1.54 -22.42 -9.43
CA GLY A 541 0.42 -23.26 -9.84
C GLY A 541 -0.92 -22.75 -9.32
N GLU A 542 -2.00 -23.37 -9.77
CA GLU A 542 -3.36 -23.10 -9.29
C GLU A 542 -3.77 -24.17 -8.28
N TYR A 543 -4.43 -23.76 -7.19
CA TYR A 543 -4.85 -24.66 -6.12
C TYR A 543 -6.08 -24.08 -5.40
N PHE A 544 -6.73 -24.88 -4.57
CA PHE A 544 -7.84 -24.44 -3.74
C PHE A 544 -7.41 -24.23 -2.29
N THR A 545 -7.99 -23.24 -1.63
CA THR A 545 -7.81 -23.00 -0.19
C THR A 545 -9.15 -23.14 0.51
N LYS A 546 -9.27 -24.08 1.45
CA LYS A 546 -10.41 -24.14 2.38
C LYS A 546 -10.22 -23.09 3.46
N MET A 547 -11.17 -22.18 3.57
CA MET A 547 -11.15 -21.07 4.51
C MET A 547 -12.57 -20.67 4.94
N ARG A 548 -12.66 -19.81 5.96
CA ARG A 548 -13.92 -19.17 6.38
C ARG A 548 -14.63 -18.54 5.18
N LEU A 549 -15.91 -18.86 5.01
CA LEU A 549 -16.74 -18.36 3.91
C LEU A 549 -16.96 -16.85 4.04
N TYR A 550 -17.50 -16.39 5.17
CA TYR A 550 -17.85 -14.98 5.30
C TYR A 550 -16.78 -14.15 6.02
N ARG A 551 -16.60 -12.92 5.51
CA ARG A 551 -15.81 -11.89 6.17
C ARG A 551 -16.72 -11.07 7.06
N VAL A 552 -16.43 -11.09 8.36
CA VAL A 552 -17.07 -10.24 9.36
C VAL A 552 -15.95 -9.51 10.09
N ASP A 553 -16.14 -8.21 10.31
CA ASP A 553 -15.13 -7.40 10.99
C ASP A 553 -14.95 -7.86 12.45
N GLN A 554 -13.71 -7.76 12.93
CA GLN A 554 -13.31 -8.23 14.24
C GLN A 554 -14.09 -7.53 15.38
N PRO A 555 -14.31 -6.20 15.36
CA PRO A 555 -15.10 -5.51 16.38
C PRO A 555 -16.55 -6.02 16.50
N THR A 556 -17.22 -6.31 15.37
CA THR A 556 -18.56 -6.92 15.36
C THR A 556 -18.56 -8.25 16.11
N ILE A 557 -17.61 -9.13 15.80
CA ILE A 557 -17.50 -10.45 16.43
C ILE A 557 -17.21 -10.30 17.93
N ALA A 558 -16.27 -9.44 18.31
CA ALA A 558 -15.93 -9.21 19.71
C ALA A 558 -17.11 -8.66 20.53
N GLN A 559 -17.89 -7.73 19.95
CA GLN A 559 -19.10 -7.24 20.60
C GLN A 559 -20.15 -8.34 20.73
N TYR A 560 -20.34 -9.15 19.69
CA TYR A 560 -21.28 -10.25 19.72
C TYR A 560 -20.94 -11.27 20.82
N LEU A 561 -19.69 -11.73 20.87
CA LEU A 561 -19.20 -12.66 21.90
C LEU A 561 -19.35 -12.05 23.30
N THR A 562 -19.11 -10.75 23.45
CA THR A 562 -19.29 -10.04 24.72
C THR A 562 -20.74 -10.09 25.21
N ILE A 563 -21.71 -9.91 24.29
CA ILE A 563 -23.14 -10.01 24.63
C ILE A 563 -23.49 -11.43 25.07
N LEU A 564 -23.05 -12.46 24.34
CA LEU A 564 -23.28 -13.87 24.69
C LEU A 564 -22.71 -14.22 26.07
N ARG A 565 -21.46 -13.82 26.32
CA ARG A 565 -20.77 -14.02 27.59
C ARG A 565 -21.54 -13.39 28.75
N LYS A 566 -21.93 -12.11 28.62
CA LYS A 566 -22.70 -11.39 29.65
C LYS A 566 -24.07 -12.01 29.88
N HIS A 567 -24.75 -12.45 28.82
CA HIS A 567 -26.06 -13.10 28.93
C HIS A 567 -26.00 -14.41 29.73
N LYS A 568 -24.89 -15.16 29.63
CA LYS A 568 -24.63 -16.35 30.44
C LYS A 568 -24.00 -16.07 31.82
N GLY A 569 -23.76 -14.81 32.17
CA GLY A 569 -23.13 -14.44 33.44
C GLY A 569 -21.66 -14.87 33.57
N LEU A 570 -20.96 -15.12 32.46
CA LEU A 570 -19.60 -15.66 32.47
C LEU A 570 -18.53 -14.55 32.49
N SER A 571 -17.44 -14.76 33.22
CA SER A 571 -16.20 -13.99 33.08
C SER A 571 -15.39 -14.48 31.86
N ILE A 572 -14.38 -13.72 31.43
CA ILE A 572 -13.45 -14.21 30.39
C ILE A 572 -12.65 -15.41 30.93
N GLN A 573 -12.34 -15.44 32.23
CA GLN A 573 -11.63 -16.54 32.86
C GLN A 573 -12.44 -17.84 32.83
N ASP A 574 -13.76 -17.76 33.00
CA ASP A 574 -14.64 -18.92 32.91
C ASP A 574 -14.61 -19.55 31.52
N ILE A 575 -14.54 -18.72 30.47
CA ILE A 575 -14.40 -19.20 29.09
C ILE A 575 -13.05 -19.87 28.89
N ILE A 576 -11.97 -19.27 29.39
CA ILE A 576 -10.61 -19.87 29.32
C ILE A 576 -10.60 -21.23 30.01
N ASN A 577 -11.23 -21.35 31.18
CA ASN A 577 -11.27 -22.58 31.97
C ASN A 577 -12.09 -23.70 31.28
N LYS A 578 -13.07 -23.35 30.44
CA LYS A 578 -13.86 -24.29 29.65
C LYS A 578 -13.19 -24.74 28.35
N LEU A 579 -12.08 -24.11 27.94
CA LEU A 579 -11.37 -24.42 26.70
C LEU A 579 -10.04 -25.15 26.98
N PRO A 580 -9.51 -25.90 26.00
CA PRO A 580 -8.21 -26.55 26.15
C PRO A 580 -7.09 -25.55 26.46
N LYS A 581 -6.06 -25.96 27.23
CA LYS A 581 -4.95 -25.08 27.66
C LYS A 581 -4.25 -24.33 26.51
N SER A 582 -4.27 -24.88 25.29
CA SER A 582 -3.73 -24.26 24.07
C SER A 582 -4.42 -22.94 23.67
N TYR A 583 -5.57 -22.62 24.27
CA TYR A 583 -6.36 -21.41 24.02
C TYR A 583 -6.12 -20.29 25.03
N LYS A 584 -5.35 -20.53 26.10
CA LYS A 584 -5.18 -19.60 27.23
C LYS A 584 -4.79 -18.18 26.80
N HIS A 585 -3.95 -18.06 25.77
CA HIS A 585 -3.44 -16.77 25.28
C HIS A 585 -4.24 -16.18 24.11
N THR A 586 -5.23 -16.90 23.55
CA THR A 586 -5.99 -16.44 22.38
C THR A 586 -7.38 -15.93 22.75
N VAL A 587 -8.04 -16.54 23.73
CA VAL A 587 -9.45 -16.24 24.09
C VAL A 587 -9.65 -14.78 24.48
N GLY A 588 -8.73 -14.21 25.27
CA GLY A 588 -8.82 -12.80 25.66
C GLY A 588 -8.83 -11.85 24.46
N HIS A 589 -8.12 -12.20 23.38
CA HIS A 589 -8.06 -11.39 22.16
C HIS A 589 -9.38 -11.43 21.36
N TRP A 590 -10.21 -12.46 21.51
CA TRP A 590 -11.52 -12.52 20.84
C TRP A 590 -12.52 -11.49 21.36
N PHE A 591 -12.30 -10.95 22.57
CA PHE A 591 -13.19 -9.96 23.20
C PHE A 591 -12.68 -8.52 23.10
N ARG A 592 -11.49 -8.31 22.53
CA ARG A 592 -10.95 -6.97 22.29
C ARG A 592 -11.56 -6.38 21.02
N LYS A 593 -11.84 -5.09 20.98
CA LYS A 593 -12.35 -4.38 19.78
C LYS A 593 -11.32 -3.47 19.13
N ASP A 594 -10.12 -3.48 19.70
CA ASP A 594 -8.99 -2.66 19.28
C ASP A 594 -8.06 -3.46 18.35
N PHE A 595 -6.95 -2.86 17.93
CA PHE A 595 -5.97 -3.48 17.02
C PHE A 595 -5.34 -4.78 17.55
N GLY A 596 -5.45 -5.06 18.85
CA GLY A 596 -4.94 -6.30 19.42
C GLY A 596 -5.97 -7.43 19.41
N GLY A 597 -7.18 -7.22 18.88
CA GLY A 597 -8.20 -8.24 18.77
C GLY A 597 -7.87 -9.31 17.73
N SER A 598 -8.38 -10.53 17.96
CA SER A 598 -8.36 -11.61 16.98
C SER A 598 -9.76 -12.16 16.77
N VAL A 599 -9.94 -12.92 15.70
CA VAL A 599 -11.20 -13.59 15.38
C VAL A 599 -11.02 -15.08 15.65
N PRO A 600 -11.95 -15.76 16.37
CA PRO A 600 -11.91 -17.22 16.48
C PRO A 600 -11.91 -17.84 15.09
N ILE A 601 -11.13 -18.90 14.83
CA ILE A 601 -11.14 -19.59 13.53
C ILE A 601 -12.35 -20.53 13.43
N PRO A 602 -12.73 -21.03 12.24
CA PRO A 602 -13.88 -21.95 12.11
C PRO A 602 -13.84 -23.14 13.06
N GLU A 603 -12.66 -23.74 13.29
CA GLU A 603 -12.45 -24.85 14.24
C GLU A 603 -12.82 -24.49 15.70
N ASP A 604 -12.76 -23.22 16.08
CA ASP A 604 -13.06 -22.77 17.44
C ASP A 604 -14.57 -22.61 17.71
N ILE A 605 -15.37 -22.50 16.64
CA ILE A 605 -16.78 -22.11 16.75
C ILE A 605 -17.66 -23.17 17.43
N PRO A 606 -17.52 -24.49 17.16
CA PRO A 606 -18.28 -25.51 17.88
C PRO A 606 -18.10 -25.45 19.40
N LEU A 607 -16.87 -25.19 19.86
CA LEU A 607 -16.57 -25.04 21.29
C LEU A 607 -17.28 -23.82 21.89
N LEU A 608 -17.34 -22.70 21.14
CA LEU A 608 -18.07 -21.52 21.57
C LEU A 608 -19.59 -21.77 21.62
N LYS A 609 -20.13 -22.54 20.67
CA LYS A 609 -21.55 -22.92 20.67
C LYS A 609 -21.90 -23.77 21.90
N GLU A 610 -21.06 -24.73 22.27
CA GLU A 610 -21.25 -25.53 23.49
C GLU A 610 -21.25 -24.65 24.75
N ILE A 611 -20.31 -23.71 24.85
CA ILE A 611 -20.19 -22.81 26.00
C ILE A 611 -21.41 -21.88 26.12
N PHE A 612 -21.91 -21.35 25.01
CA PHE A 612 -22.99 -20.36 25.00
C PHE A 612 -24.39 -20.96 24.80
N GLY A 613 -24.51 -22.22 24.37
CA GLY A 613 -25.78 -22.90 24.12
C GLY A 613 -26.71 -22.12 23.18
N VAL A 614 -26.18 -21.64 22.03
CA VAL A 614 -26.98 -20.90 21.04
C VAL A 614 -26.83 -21.51 19.65
N GLU A 615 -27.94 -21.88 19.04
CA GLU A 615 -27.97 -22.65 17.78
C GLU A 615 -28.23 -21.82 16.52
N ASN A 616 -28.78 -20.59 16.62
CA ASN A 616 -29.11 -19.74 15.46
C ASN A 616 -28.59 -18.31 15.62
N ASN A 617 -27.49 -17.95 14.94
CA ASN A 617 -26.91 -16.58 14.88
C ASN A 617 -25.57 -16.53 14.08
N LEU A 618 -24.82 -15.43 14.27
CA LEU A 618 -23.48 -15.15 13.76
C LEU A 618 -22.46 -16.29 13.95
N LEU A 619 -22.52 -17.12 15.01
CA LEU A 619 -21.62 -18.29 15.14
C LEU A 619 -21.78 -19.25 13.96
N ASN A 620 -22.99 -19.54 13.48
CA ASN A 620 -23.19 -20.42 12.33
C ASN A 620 -22.49 -19.86 11.08
N VAL A 621 -22.65 -18.57 10.85
CA VAL A 621 -21.99 -17.83 9.77
C VAL A 621 -20.47 -17.86 9.93
N LEU A 622 -19.96 -17.78 11.17
CA LEU A 622 -18.54 -17.85 11.46
C LEU A 622 -17.95 -19.28 11.34
N GLU A 623 -18.76 -20.32 11.44
CA GLU A 623 -18.30 -21.70 11.29
C GLU A 623 -18.14 -22.09 9.81
N ARG A 624 -18.94 -21.49 8.92
CA ARG A 624 -18.99 -21.85 7.50
C ARG A 624 -17.63 -21.72 6.81
N THR A 625 -17.29 -22.74 6.03
CA THR A 625 -16.10 -22.79 5.18
C THR A 625 -16.45 -23.00 3.72
N ALA A 626 -15.57 -22.57 2.82
CA ALA A 626 -15.64 -22.88 1.40
C ALA A 626 -14.23 -22.99 0.80
N LEU A 627 -14.13 -23.63 -0.36
CA LEU A 627 -12.93 -23.64 -1.18
C LEU A 627 -12.87 -22.39 -2.04
N LYS A 628 -11.82 -21.60 -1.86
CA LYS A 628 -11.47 -20.47 -2.73
C LYS A 628 -10.40 -20.90 -3.73
N PHE A 629 -10.64 -20.69 -5.01
CA PHE A 629 -9.65 -20.94 -6.05
C PHE A 629 -8.56 -19.86 -6.06
N GLN A 630 -7.33 -20.29 -5.85
CA GLN A 630 -6.14 -19.44 -5.86
C GLN A 630 -5.56 -19.42 -7.28
N THR A 631 -5.85 -18.34 -7.99
CA THR A 631 -5.31 -18.06 -9.32
C THR A 631 -4.94 -16.59 -9.44
N VAL A 632 -4.12 -16.29 -10.44
CA VAL A 632 -3.76 -14.92 -10.77
C VAL A 632 -4.86 -14.31 -11.63
N LYS A 633 -5.82 -13.65 -10.98
CA LYS A 633 -6.93 -12.93 -11.62
C LYS A 633 -6.90 -11.43 -11.31
N THR A 634 -7.53 -10.63 -12.16
CA THR A 634 -7.85 -9.24 -11.85
C THR A 634 -8.93 -9.19 -10.76
N SER A 635 -8.79 -8.25 -9.82
CA SER A 635 -9.79 -8.04 -8.77
C SER A 635 -11.10 -7.55 -9.38
N ILE A 636 -12.21 -8.24 -9.06
CA ILE A 636 -13.56 -7.90 -9.54
C ILE A 636 -13.99 -6.50 -9.04
N LYS A 637 -13.57 -6.13 -7.82
CA LYS A 637 -13.79 -4.80 -7.23
C LYS A 637 -12.96 -3.69 -7.91
N GLY A 638 -12.10 -4.03 -8.87
CA GLY A 638 -11.15 -3.11 -9.46
C GLY A 638 -9.84 -3.01 -8.67
N LYS A 639 -8.94 -2.15 -9.16
CA LYS A 639 -7.63 -1.84 -8.59
C LYS A 639 -7.77 -0.73 -7.55
N ASN A 640 -6.93 -0.80 -6.51
CA ASN A 640 -6.80 0.30 -5.56
C ASN A 640 -6.35 1.57 -6.32
N PRO A 641 -6.98 2.73 -6.06
CA PRO A 641 -6.55 3.98 -6.66
C PRO A 641 -5.11 4.33 -6.25
N GLY A 642 -4.44 5.07 -7.13
CA GLY A 642 -3.13 5.65 -6.85
C GLY A 642 -3.23 6.95 -6.06
N ASP A 643 -2.13 7.34 -5.45
CA ASP A 643 -1.94 8.63 -4.77
C ASP A 643 -1.71 9.81 -5.73
N PHE A 644 -1.98 9.62 -7.03
CA PHE A 644 -1.92 10.67 -8.05
C PHE A 644 -3.29 10.80 -8.71
N ILE A 645 -3.83 12.01 -8.71
CA ILE A 645 -5.19 12.35 -9.17
C ILE A 645 -5.08 13.37 -10.30
N GLU A 646 -5.78 13.11 -11.41
CA GLU A 646 -5.79 13.99 -12.59
C GLU A 646 -7.15 14.65 -12.78
N GLU A 647 -7.14 15.94 -13.11
CA GLU A 647 -8.22 16.63 -13.84
C GLU A 647 -9.60 16.61 -13.15
N LEU A 648 -9.64 16.62 -11.82
CA LEU A 648 -10.88 16.82 -11.07
C LEU A 648 -11.10 18.31 -10.77
N THR A 649 -12.33 18.79 -10.94
CA THR A 649 -12.76 20.07 -10.37
C THR A 649 -12.65 20.03 -8.84
N ASP A 650 -12.50 21.18 -8.18
CA ASP A 650 -12.44 21.23 -6.71
C ASP A 650 -13.67 20.55 -6.07
N ILE A 651 -14.85 20.75 -6.65
CA ILE A 651 -16.11 20.16 -6.17
C ILE A 651 -16.07 18.62 -6.32
N ASP A 652 -15.64 18.11 -7.47
CA ASP A 652 -15.54 16.67 -7.71
C ASP A 652 -14.47 16.02 -6.85
N LEU A 653 -13.35 16.71 -6.63
CA LEU A 653 -12.27 16.26 -5.76
C LEU A 653 -12.72 16.19 -4.29
N ILE A 654 -13.38 17.24 -3.78
CA ILE A 654 -13.93 17.23 -2.43
C ILE A 654 -14.95 16.10 -2.29
N HIS A 655 -15.83 15.90 -3.28
CA HIS A 655 -16.76 14.78 -3.29
C HIS A 655 -16.03 13.44 -3.30
N TYR A 656 -15.02 13.27 -4.15
CA TYR A 656 -14.21 12.07 -4.25
C TYR A 656 -13.58 11.70 -2.90
N LEU A 657 -12.97 12.67 -2.22
CA LEU A 657 -12.33 12.48 -0.93
C LEU A 657 -13.36 12.21 0.19
N LYS A 658 -14.49 12.93 0.22
CA LYS A 658 -15.56 12.69 1.21
C LYS A 658 -16.10 11.27 1.17
N LYS A 659 -16.25 10.67 -0.03
CA LYS A 659 -16.71 9.27 -0.18
C LYS A 659 -15.87 8.28 0.62
N LEU A 660 -14.61 8.59 0.90
CA LEU A 660 -13.66 7.71 1.59
C LEU A 660 -13.91 7.59 3.09
N TYR A 661 -14.66 8.48 3.73
CA TYR A 661 -14.88 8.42 5.18
C TYR A 661 -16.32 8.69 5.62
N ILE A 662 -17.17 9.29 4.78
CA ILE A 662 -18.55 9.59 5.20
C ILE A 662 -19.35 8.32 5.49
N PRO A 663 -20.25 8.34 6.50
CA PRO A 663 -21.14 7.23 6.77
C PRO A 663 -22.04 6.89 5.58
N PRO A 664 -22.44 5.62 5.40
CA PRO A 664 -23.30 5.16 4.32
C PRO A 664 -24.59 5.96 4.11
N GLN A 665 -25.27 6.39 5.18
CA GLN A 665 -26.51 7.18 5.05
C GLN A 665 -26.27 8.57 4.44
N LYS A 666 -25.08 9.15 4.66
CA LYS A 666 -24.67 10.40 4.00
C LYS A 666 -24.19 10.13 2.57
N TYR A 667 -23.49 9.03 2.36
CA TYR A 667 -23.00 8.61 1.04
C TYR A 667 -24.13 8.43 0.02
N THR A 668 -25.22 7.76 0.39
CA THR A 668 -26.36 7.54 -0.52
C THR A 668 -27.02 8.86 -0.94
N LYS A 669 -27.16 9.82 -0.03
CA LYS A 669 -27.64 11.19 -0.34
C LYS A 669 -26.68 11.93 -1.28
N LEU A 670 -25.38 11.78 -1.05
CA LEU A 670 -24.32 12.38 -1.88
C LEU A 670 -24.35 11.87 -3.33
N ILE A 671 -24.69 10.60 -3.54
CA ILE A 671 -24.87 10.02 -4.89
C ILE A 671 -26.14 10.57 -5.56
N MET A 672 -27.27 10.56 -4.86
CA MET A 672 -28.56 10.98 -5.44
C MET A 672 -28.59 12.45 -5.87
N LEU A 673 -27.79 13.31 -5.26
CA LEU A 673 -27.64 14.71 -5.68
C LEU A 673 -26.92 14.86 -7.03
N LYS A 674 -26.06 13.90 -7.41
CA LYS A 674 -25.31 13.92 -8.68
C LYS A 674 -26.13 13.35 -9.85
N GLU A 675 -27.20 12.62 -9.59
CA GLU A 675 -28.12 12.10 -10.62
C GLU A 675 -29.26 13.08 -10.95
N ARG A 676 -29.36 14.20 -10.22
CA ARG A 676 -30.42 15.22 -10.37
C ARG A 676 -29.93 16.58 -10.88
N GLY A 677 -28.64 16.74 -11.13
CA GLY A 677 -28.02 17.92 -11.74
C GLY A 677 -27.08 17.46 -12.83
#